data_AF-A0AAN9MWY7-F1
#
_entry.id   AF-A0AAN9MWY7-F1
#
_cell.length_a   1.000
_cell.length_b   1.000
_cell.length_c   1.000
_cell.angle_alpha   90.00
_cell.angle_beta   90.00
_cell.angle_gamma   90.00
#
_symmetry.space_group_name_H-M   'P 1'
#
loop_
_entity.id
_entity.type
_entity.pdbx_description
1 polymer ?
#
loop_
_entity_poly.entity_id
_entity_poly.type
_entity_poly.pdbx_seq_one_letter_code
_entity_poly.pdbx_strand_id
1 'polypeptide(L)'
;MKKGKKLEPLFLLPNRPKPLQIFMAVMLLYFLFTTFRIETSLAFRTGFVSVSSLLVSEHQQHNHLRKASNFPSKEAFGVFQGSLHRKTMQELQKVSTLSFIEVLNDTTTVANNEFSELHKEARHAWIKGKKVWEEVKTDNMTTFKVENFSDSCQHSISLSGSELREKKGVMVLPCGLTLGSHVTVVGTPRWAHWENDPKISVVKEKEEKVMVSQFMMELQGLKIVDKEEPPRILHFNPRLKGDYSGKPVIEQNTCYRMQWGSALRCEGWKSRADEDTVDGQVKCEKWIRDDSRRSKESKATWWLNRLIGRTKVTIDWPYPFVEGRLFVLTVSAGLEGYHVSVDGRHVTSFPYRTGFSLEDATGLSIKGDVDVHSIFAASLPTSHPSFAPQMHLELLPQWKAPPVLHVNVELFIGILSAGNHFAERMAVRKSWMQHKLIKSSNVVARFFVALHGRKDINVEIKKEADYFGDIIIVPYMDHYDLVVLKTIAITEYGIHAVAAKYIMKCDDDTYVRVDSIISEARKVGNGRSLYIGNMNYHHRPLRHGKWAVTYEEWSEEEYPTYANGPGYIVSSDIAQFIVSNFKEHRLKLFKMEDVSMGMWVEQFNSSRPVEYVHSLKFCQFGCIEDYYTAHYQSPRQMTCMWHKLQHQRKPLCCNMR
;
A
#
# COMPACT_ATOMS: atom_id res chain seq x y z
N MET A 1 43.35 -38.94 48.21
CA MET A 1 42.45 -39.55 49.21
C MET A 1 41.94 -38.48 50.17
N LYS A 2 40.60 -38.38 50.29
CA LYS A 2 39.75 -37.94 51.43
C LYS A 2 39.99 -36.62 52.20
N LYS A 3 38.94 -35.77 52.12
CA LYS A 3 38.17 -35.04 53.17
C LYS A 3 38.95 -34.00 54.00
N GLY A 4 38.57 -32.73 54.12
CA GLY A 4 37.27 -32.04 54.03
C GLY A 4 36.80 -31.65 55.45
N LYS A 5 36.65 -30.34 55.74
CA LYS A 5 35.71 -29.80 56.74
C LYS A 5 35.45 -28.29 56.53
N LYS A 6 34.15 -27.96 56.59
CA LYS A 6 33.47 -26.67 56.39
C LYS A 6 33.73 -25.67 57.54
N LEU A 7 33.60 -24.38 57.24
CA LEU A 7 33.15 -23.33 58.19
C LEU A 7 32.06 -22.48 57.51
N GLU A 8 30.95 -22.25 58.22
CA GLU A 8 29.88 -21.30 57.89
C GLU A 8 30.14 -19.93 58.56
N PRO A 9 29.59 -18.81 58.03
CA PRO A 9 29.70 -17.47 58.62
C PRO A 9 28.40 -17.02 59.32
N LEU A 10 28.54 -16.24 60.40
CA LEU A 10 27.45 -15.53 61.09
C LEU A 10 27.47 -14.04 60.72
N PHE A 11 26.32 -13.55 60.24
CA PHE A 11 26.02 -12.19 59.80
C PHE A 11 25.86 -11.20 60.96
N LEU A 12 26.35 -9.97 60.78
CA LEU A 12 25.83 -8.75 61.43
C LEU A 12 25.72 -7.62 60.38
N LEU A 13 24.50 -7.06 60.24
CA LEU A 13 24.12 -5.93 59.39
C LEU A 13 24.48 -4.56 60.02
N PRO A 14 24.65 -3.49 59.20
CA PRO A 14 24.36 -2.12 59.61
C PRO A 14 23.27 -1.39 58.78
N ASN A 15 22.36 -0.77 59.52
CA ASN A 15 21.47 0.41 59.32
C ASN A 15 21.12 0.93 57.90
N ARG A 16 19.81 0.93 57.60
CA ARG A 16 19.16 1.67 56.49
C ARG A 16 18.76 3.11 56.92
N PRO A 17 18.96 4.14 56.06
CA PRO A 17 18.52 5.51 56.35
C PRO A 17 16.98 5.66 56.24
N LYS A 18 16.41 6.53 57.08
CA LYS A 18 14.96 6.76 57.16
C LYS A 18 14.47 7.63 55.98
N PRO A 19 13.25 7.42 55.48
CA PRO A 19 12.70 8.08 54.27
C PRO A 19 12.71 9.62 54.32
N LEU A 20 12.72 10.22 55.52
CA LEU A 20 12.84 11.66 55.71
C LEU A 20 14.18 12.22 55.20
N GLN A 21 15.28 11.46 55.32
CA GLN A 21 16.60 11.89 54.84
C GLN A 21 16.67 11.88 53.30
N ILE A 22 15.98 10.93 52.67
CA ILE A 22 15.87 10.86 51.21
C ILE A 22 15.04 12.05 50.70
N PHE A 23 13.92 12.36 51.36
CA PHE A 23 13.08 13.49 50.98
C PHE A 23 13.81 14.83 51.09
N MET A 24 14.58 15.04 52.16
CA MET A 24 15.38 16.25 52.35
C MET A 24 16.47 16.38 51.28
N ALA A 25 17.11 15.29 50.87
CA ALA A 25 18.11 15.29 49.81
C ALA A 25 17.53 15.64 48.44
N VAL A 26 16.32 15.14 48.12
CA VAL A 26 15.62 15.46 46.87
C VAL A 26 15.20 16.93 46.82
N MET A 27 14.70 17.47 47.93
CA MET A 27 14.34 18.89 48.01
C MET A 27 15.57 19.80 47.87
N LEU A 28 16.70 19.42 48.46
CA LEU A 28 17.97 20.17 48.31
C LEU A 28 18.44 20.20 46.85
N LEU A 29 18.34 19.06 46.14
CA LEU A 29 18.65 18.97 44.71
C LEU A 29 17.71 19.83 43.86
N TYR A 30 16.40 19.80 44.16
CA TYR A 30 15.42 20.63 43.46
C TYR A 30 15.69 22.14 43.65
N PHE A 31 16.06 22.55 44.86
CA PHE A 31 16.45 23.94 45.11
C PHE A 31 17.72 24.33 44.34
N LEU A 32 18.75 23.47 44.33
CA LEU A 32 19.98 23.71 43.54
C LEU A 32 19.69 23.89 42.04
N PHE A 33 18.80 23.07 41.46
CA PHE A 33 18.43 23.16 40.04
C PHE A 33 17.55 24.37 39.70
N THR A 34 16.78 24.88 40.66
CA THR A 34 15.93 26.06 40.45
C THR A 34 16.66 27.37 40.70
N THR A 35 17.74 27.36 41.50
CA THR A 35 18.55 28.56 41.78
C THR A 35 19.65 28.83 40.74
N PHE A 36 20.13 27.81 40.01
CA PHE A 36 21.11 28.00 38.93
C PHE A 36 20.42 28.13 37.56
N ARG A 37 20.07 29.36 37.17
CA ARG A 37 19.77 29.70 35.76
C ARG A 37 21.07 29.62 34.95
N ILE A 38 21.20 28.61 34.10
CA ILE A 38 22.20 28.60 33.03
C ILE A 38 21.67 29.49 31.90
N GLU A 39 22.19 30.71 31.79
CA GLU A 39 22.06 31.53 30.59
C GLU A 39 22.94 30.94 29.49
N THR A 40 22.33 30.36 28.46
CA THR A 40 22.96 30.24 27.14
C THR A 40 22.04 30.87 26.11
N SER A 41 22.39 32.10 25.74
CA SER A 41 21.89 32.86 24.61
C SER A 41 22.27 32.17 23.29
N LEU A 42 21.29 31.68 22.54
CA LEU A 42 21.40 31.58 21.08
C LEU A 42 20.08 32.03 20.46
N ALA A 43 20.15 33.16 19.76
CA ALA A 43 19.04 33.92 19.21
C ALA A 43 18.29 33.14 18.11
N PHE A 44 16.98 32.93 18.31
CA PHE A 44 16.03 32.72 17.22
C PHE A 44 15.19 33.99 17.08
N ARG A 45 15.47 34.80 16.05
CA ARG A 45 14.60 35.90 15.62
C ARG A 45 13.26 35.31 15.16
N THR A 46 12.22 35.41 15.97
CA THR A 46 10.84 35.23 15.54
C THR A 46 10.32 36.58 15.02
N GLY A 47 10.47 36.81 13.71
CA GLY A 47 9.72 37.83 13.01
C GLY A 47 8.30 37.34 12.79
N PHE A 48 7.32 37.91 13.50
CA PHE A 48 5.91 37.81 13.14
C PHE A 48 5.71 38.42 11.75
N VAL A 49 5.34 37.59 10.76
CA VAL A 49 4.83 38.06 9.48
C VAL A 49 3.31 37.90 9.50
N SER A 50 2.63 39.04 9.37
CA SER A 50 1.18 39.15 9.26
C SER A 50 0.67 38.46 7.99
N VAL A 51 -0.47 37.79 8.10
CA VAL A 51 -1.15 36.96 7.09
C VAL A 51 -1.64 37.77 5.86
N SER A 52 -1.46 39.09 5.84
CA SER A 52 -1.95 39.96 4.76
C SER A 52 -0.98 40.15 3.57
N SER A 53 0.24 39.59 3.59
CA SER A 53 1.20 39.74 2.48
C SER A 53 1.34 38.53 1.54
N LEU A 54 0.58 37.44 1.76
CA LEU A 54 0.59 36.25 0.90
C LEU A 54 -0.37 36.32 -0.30
N LEU A 55 -1.21 37.36 -0.39
CA LEU A 55 -2.24 37.50 -1.43
C LEU A 55 -1.86 38.41 -2.61
N VAL A 56 -0.58 38.82 -2.73
CA VAL A 56 -0.15 39.72 -3.82
C VAL A 56 0.78 39.03 -4.84
N SER A 57 1.11 37.74 -4.66
CA SER A 57 1.93 36.99 -5.64
C SER A 57 1.12 36.20 -6.68
N GLU A 58 -0.21 36.31 -6.71
CA GLU A 58 -1.07 35.60 -7.68
C GLU A 58 -1.15 36.28 -9.06
N HIS A 59 -0.69 37.52 -9.21
CA HIS A 59 -0.77 38.26 -10.48
C HIS A 59 0.48 38.19 -11.38
N GLN A 60 1.56 37.55 -10.94
CA GLN A 60 2.72 37.25 -11.82
C GLN A 60 2.76 35.82 -12.36
N GLN A 61 1.87 34.94 -11.89
CA GLN A 61 1.85 33.53 -12.31
C GLN A 61 1.04 33.30 -13.61
N HIS A 62 0.19 34.25 -14.00
CA HIS A 62 -0.62 34.15 -15.22
C HIS A 62 0.21 34.22 -16.52
N ASN A 63 1.41 34.82 -16.50
CA ASN A 63 2.28 34.89 -17.67
C ASN A 63 3.21 33.68 -17.85
N HIS A 64 3.35 32.81 -16.84
CA HIS A 64 4.08 31.54 -16.97
C HIS A 64 3.20 30.37 -17.42
N LEU A 65 1.88 30.46 -17.28
CA LEU A 65 0.93 29.41 -17.67
C LEU A 65 0.79 29.18 -19.19
N ARG A 66 1.27 30.10 -20.04
CA ARG A 66 1.25 29.91 -21.51
C ARG A 66 2.46 29.17 -22.07
N LYS A 67 3.46 28.80 -21.25
CA LYS A 67 4.67 28.10 -21.72
C LYS A 67 4.79 26.63 -21.29
N ALA A 68 3.82 26.09 -20.54
CA ALA A 68 3.86 24.71 -20.04
C ALA A 68 3.07 23.69 -20.90
N SER A 69 2.51 24.10 -22.04
CA SER A 69 1.77 23.20 -22.95
C SER A 69 2.63 22.48 -23.98
N ASN A 70 3.96 22.64 -23.95
CA ASN A 70 4.86 22.00 -24.90
C ASN A 70 5.80 21.04 -24.17
N PHE A 71 5.68 19.75 -24.46
CA PHE A 71 6.78 18.80 -24.27
C PHE A 71 8.06 19.42 -24.85
N PRO A 72 9.23 19.34 -24.19
CA PRO A 72 10.46 19.79 -24.80
C PRO A 72 10.75 18.92 -26.03
N SER A 73 10.51 19.49 -27.21
CA SER A 73 10.85 18.90 -28.49
C SER A 73 12.36 18.78 -28.59
N LYS A 74 12.81 17.66 -29.16
CA LYS A 74 14.21 17.40 -29.52
C LYS A 74 14.81 18.61 -30.23
N GLU A 75 15.87 19.20 -29.68
CA GLU A 75 17.06 19.69 -30.40
C GLU A 75 18.02 20.45 -29.46
N ALA A 76 19.27 19.96 -29.39
CA ALA A 76 20.54 20.71 -29.34
C ALA A 76 21.65 19.78 -28.80
N PHE A 77 22.10 18.82 -29.62
CA PHE A 77 23.38 18.15 -29.39
C PHE A 77 24.45 18.90 -30.18
N GLY A 78 25.29 19.65 -29.47
CA GLY A 78 26.53 20.20 -30.00
C GLY A 78 27.46 19.07 -30.43
N VAL A 79 27.93 19.15 -31.67
CA VAL A 79 28.90 18.25 -32.28
C VAL A 79 30.23 18.38 -31.56
N PHE A 80 30.70 17.30 -30.92
CA PHE A 80 32.12 17.10 -30.64
C PHE A 80 32.58 15.89 -31.46
N GLN A 81 33.38 16.17 -32.48
CA GLN A 81 33.96 15.19 -33.38
C GLN A 81 35.21 14.62 -32.72
N GLY A 82 35.10 13.42 -32.16
CA GLY A 82 36.20 12.62 -31.64
C GLY A 82 36.04 11.19 -32.12
N SER A 83 36.80 10.83 -33.16
CA SER A 83 36.81 9.51 -33.77
C SER A 83 37.35 8.46 -32.81
N LEU A 84 36.49 7.55 -32.34
CA LEU A 84 36.89 6.21 -31.91
C LEU A 84 35.74 5.23 -32.19
N HIS A 85 36.07 4.14 -32.88
CA HIS A 85 35.19 3.07 -33.35
C HIS A 85 34.06 2.70 -32.36
N ARG A 86 32.83 3.15 -32.64
CA ARG A 86 31.64 2.85 -31.86
C ARG A 86 30.87 1.72 -32.55
N LYS A 87 31.01 0.49 -32.05
CA LYS A 87 30.05 -0.59 -32.37
C LYS A 87 28.65 -0.10 -31.98
N THR A 88 27.70 -0.29 -32.89
CA THR A 88 26.33 0.23 -32.85
C THR A 88 25.63 -0.18 -31.55
N MET A 89 25.22 0.81 -30.73
CA MET A 89 24.30 0.60 -29.62
C MET A 89 22.98 0.08 -30.19
N GLN A 90 22.59 -1.17 -29.91
CA GLN A 90 21.21 -1.59 -30.08
C GLN A 90 20.34 -0.73 -29.15
N GLU A 91 19.38 0.01 -29.71
CA GLU A 91 18.35 0.67 -28.91
C GLU A 91 17.65 -0.39 -28.06
N LEU A 92 17.71 -0.26 -26.74
CA LEU A 92 16.99 -1.11 -25.80
C LEU A 92 15.49 -0.99 -26.13
N GLN A 93 14.91 -2.03 -26.76
CA GLN A 93 13.49 -2.02 -27.12
C GLN A 93 12.64 -1.90 -25.85
N LYS A 94 11.87 -0.81 -25.76
CA LYS A 94 10.97 -0.48 -24.63
C LYS A 94 9.75 -1.40 -24.51
N VAL A 95 9.43 -2.12 -25.58
CA VAL A 95 8.43 -3.18 -25.61
C VAL A 95 9.19 -4.48 -25.56
N SER A 96 8.78 -5.42 -24.71
CA SER A 96 9.37 -6.75 -24.71
C SER A 96 9.20 -7.41 -26.09
N THR A 97 10.26 -7.44 -26.90
CA THR A 97 10.45 -8.37 -28.03
C THR A 97 10.95 -9.72 -27.51
N LEU A 98 10.54 -10.05 -26.29
CA LEU A 98 10.90 -11.27 -25.62
C LEU A 98 10.26 -12.44 -26.39
N SER A 99 11.08 -13.44 -26.68
CA SER A 99 10.77 -14.60 -27.52
C SER A 99 9.67 -15.51 -26.95
N PHE A 100 9.18 -15.26 -25.73
CA PHE A 100 7.98 -15.90 -25.17
C PHE A 100 6.73 -15.79 -26.08
N ILE A 101 6.73 -14.80 -26.98
CA ILE A 101 5.62 -14.44 -27.86
C ILE A 101 5.40 -15.46 -28.99
N GLU A 102 6.48 -16.04 -29.51
CA GLU A 102 6.40 -17.04 -30.58
C GLU A 102 5.89 -18.39 -30.04
N VAL A 103 6.26 -18.70 -28.79
CA VAL A 103 5.86 -19.92 -28.04
C VAL A 103 4.34 -20.00 -27.88
N LEU A 104 3.66 -18.88 -27.61
CA LEU A 104 2.19 -18.85 -27.44
C LEU A 104 1.42 -18.97 -28.78
N ASN A 105 2.09 -18.73 -29.91
CA ASN A 105 1.48 -18.76 -31.25
C ASN A 105 1.73 -20.07 -32.00
N ASP A 106 2.67 -20.91 -31.57
CA ASP A 106 3.04 -22.09 -32.34
C ASP A 106 1.89 -23.13 -32.37
N THR A 107 1.23 -23.19 -33.52
CA THR A 107 0.14 -24.13 -33.84
C THR A 107 0.64 -25.49 -34.31
N THR A 108 1.96 -25.73 -34.38
CA THR A 108 2.49 -26.96 -35.02
C THR A 108 2.47 -28.21 -34.14
N THR A 109 2.08 -28.11 -32.87
CA THR A 109 1.87 -29.25 -31.95
C THR A 109 0.40 -29.50 -31.61
N VAL A 110 -0.50 -29.16 -32.55
CA VAL A 110 -1.98 -29.35 -32.46
C VAL A 110 -2.43 -30.82 -32.34
N ALA A 111 -1.52 -31.80 -32.35
CA ALA A 111 -1.91 -33.21 -32.39
C ALA A 111 -1.91 -33.95 -31.04
N ASN A 112 -1.17 -33.54 -30.01
CA ASN A 112 -1.10 -34.30 -28.75
C ASN A 112 -0.68 -33.43 -27.55
N ASN A 113 -1.65 -32.90 -26.79
CA ASN A 113 -1.66 -32.78 -25.31
C ASN A 113 -2.67 -31.71 -24.83
N GLU A 114 -3.39 -32.04 -23.76
CA GLU A 114 -4.25 -31.15 -22.99
C GLU A 114 -3.47 -29.91 -22.52
N PHE A 115 -3.72 -28.75 -23.12
CA PHE A 115 -3.25 -27.49 -22.56
C PHE A 115 -3.97 -27.22 -21.24
N SER A 116 -3.22 -26.84 -20.19
CA SER A 116 -3.82 -26.31 -18.97
C SER A 116 -4.64 -25.05 -19.30
N GLU A 117 -5.77 -24.83 -18.59
CA GLU A 117 -6.66 -23.68 -18.80
C GLU A 117 -5.89 -22.34 -18.83
N LEU A 118 -4.85 -22.22 -18.02
CA LEU A 118 -3.95 -21.06 -17.97
C LEU A 118 -3.30 -20.71 -19.32
N HIS A 119 -2.94 -21.71 -20.14
CA HIS A 119 -2.38 -21.46 -21.47
C HIS A 119 -3.42 -20.92 -22.46
N LYS A 120 -4.69 -21.32 -22.32
CA LYS A 120 -5.79 -20.79 -23.14
C LYS A 120 -6.04 -19.33 -22.76
N GLU A 121 -6.10 -19.03 -21.47
CA GLU A 121 -6.24 -17.67 -20.94
C GLU A 121 -5.08 -16.76 -21.39
N ALA A 122 -3.84 -17.25 -21.28
CA ALA A 122 -2.65 -16.53 -21.73
C ALA A 122 -2.72 -16.16 -23.21
N ARG A 123 -3.12 -17.09 -24.09
CA ARG A 123 -3.30 -16.84 -25.53
C ARG A 123 -4.36 -15.79 -25.79
N HIS A 124 -5.50 -15.88 -25.12
CA HIS A 124 -6.59 -14.91 -25.30
C HIS A 124 -6.19 -13.50 -24.83
N ALA A 125 -5.58 -13.39 -23.65
CA ALA A 125 -5.07 -12.13 -23.11
C ALA A 125 -4.00 -11.50 -24.03
N TRP A 126 -3.16 -12.33 -24.64
CA TRP A 126 -2.16 -11.92 -25.62
C TRP A 126 -2.78 -11.34 -26.89
N ILE A 127 -3.70 -12.06 -27.54
CA ILE A 127 -4.36 -11.61 -28.78
C ILE A 127 -5.04 -10.26 -28.56
N LYS A 128 -5.79 -10.13 -27.46
CA LYS A 128 -6.47 -8.90 -27.08
C LYS A 128 -5.49 -7.77 -26.77
N GLY A 129 -4.45 -8.07 -25.99
CA GLY A 129 -3.42 -7.10 -25.61
C GLY A 129 -2.64 -6.57 -26.80
N LYS A 130 -2.21 -7.45 -27.73
CA LYS A 130 -1.51 -7.05 -28.95
C LYS A 130 -2.31 -6.05 -29.77
N LYS A 131 -3.62 -6.26 -29.92
CA LYS A 131 -4.52 -5.32 -30.61
C LYS A 131 -4.52 -3.95 -29.91
N VAL A 132 -4.73 -3.93 -28.59
CA VAL A 132 -4.71 -2.70 -27.78
C VAL A 132 -3.37 -1.97 -27.90
N TRP A 133 -2.25 -2.71 -27.92
CA TRP A 133 -0.92 -2.11 -28.04
C TRP A 133 -0.67 -1.45 -29.39
N GLU A 134 -1.10 -2.07 -30.49
CA GLU A 134 -0.99 -1.48 -31.83
C GLU A 134 -1.88 -0.22 -31.97
N GLU A 135 -3.04 -0.19 -31.34
CA GLU A 135 -3.88 1.00 -31.25
C GLU A 135 -3.20 2.14 -30.47
N VAL A 136 -2.48 1.83 -29.39
CA VAL A 136 -1.74 2.82 -28.57
C VAL A 136 -0.45 3.30 -29.27
N LYS A 137 0.11 2.50 -30.17
CA LYS A 137 1.25 2.90 -31.03
C LYS A 137 0.83 3.86 -32.13
N THR A 138 -0.27 3.56 -32.81
CA THR A 138 -0.75 4.30 -34.00
C THR A 138 -1.40 5.64 -33.65
N ASP A 139 -1.82 5.85 -32.39
CA ASP A 139 -2.22 7.16 -31.87
C ASP A 139 -1.01 8.11 -31.79
N ASN A 140 -0.67 8.71 -32.93
CA ASN A 140 0.28 9.81 -33.06
C ASN A 140 -0.36 11.08 -32.50
N MET A 141 -0.18 11.33 -31.20
CA MET A 141 -0.14 12.65 -30.55
C MET A 141 -1.11 13.74 -31.08
N THR A 142 -2.30 13.37 -31.55
CA THR A 142 -3.40 14.28 -31.72
C THR A 142 -3.93 14.51 -30.32
N THR A 143 -3.91 15.77 -29.88
CA THR A 143 -4.67 16.23 -28.72
C THR A 143 -6.01 15.51 -28.73
N PHE A 144 -6.21 14.60 -27.76
CA PHE A 144 -7.46 13.87 -27.63
C PHE A 144 -8.58 14.90 -27.51
N LYS A 145 -9.29 15.12 -28.62
CA LYS A 145 -10.71 15.41 -28.54
C LYS A 145 -11.28 14.16 -27.90
N VAL A 146 -11.64 14.30 -26.64
CA VAL A 146 -12.35 13.30 -25.86
C VAL A 146 -13.56 12.87 -26.67
N GLU A 147 -13.47 11.74 -27.36
CA GLU A 147 -14.66 11.05 -27.81
C GLU A 147 -15.31 10.49 -26.55
N ASN A 148 -16.53 10.98 -26.31
CA ASN A 148 -17.39 10.68 -25.18
C ASN A 148 -17.62 9.16 -25.04
N PHE A 149 -16.72 8.47 -24.35
CA PHE A 149 -17.12 7.34 -23.54
C PHE A 149 -17.66 7.95 -22.23
N SER A 150 -18.98 7.93 -22.06
CA SER A 150 -19.67 8.21 -20.79
C SER A 150 -18.91 7.53 -19.63
N ASP A 151 -18.34 8.23 -18.65
CA ASP A 151 -18.95 9.27 -17.83
C ASP A 151 -18.01 10.48 -17.65
N SER A 152 -18.47 11.67 -18.02
CA SER A 152 -17.79 12.92 -17.66
C SER A 152 -17.70 13.04 -16.13
N CYS A 153 -16.54 13.45 -15.59
CA CYS A 153 -16.40 13.73 -14.16
C CYS A 153 -17.37 14.83 -13.72
N GLN A 154 -18.46 14.44 -13.05
CA GLN A 154 -19.43 15.38 -12.50
C GLN A 154 -18.92 15.93 -11.17
N HIS A 155 -18.93 17.26 -11.02
CA HIS A 155 -18.52 17.94 -9.77
C HIS A 155 -19.45 17.64 -8.57
N SER A 156 -20.67 17.17 -8.86
CA SER A 156 -21.63 16.71 -7.86
C SER A 156 -22.54 15.63 -8.42
N ILE A 157 -22.89 14.65 -7.59
CA ILE A 157 -23.78 13.54 -7.93
C ILE A 157 -24.78 13.37 -6.78
N SER A 158 -26.06 13.18 -7.10
CA SER A 158 -27.13 12.95 -6.13
C SER A 158 -27.89 11.68 -6.51
N LEU A 159 -28.29 10.90 -5.50
CA LEU A 159 -29.15 9.72 -5.67
C LEU A 159 -30.19 9.67 -4.56
N SER A 160 -31.42 9.31 -4.90
CA SER A 160 -32.46 8.93 -3.95
C SER A 160 -32.25 7.49 -3.45
N GLY A 161 -32.89 7.17 -2.32
CA GLY A 161 -32.88 5.81 -1.77
C GLY A 161 -33.47 4.74 -2.70
N SER A 162 -34.44 5.09 -3.54
CA SER A 162 -34.98 4.21 -4.59
C SER A 162 -33.97 3.94 -5.69
N GLU A 163 -33.32 4.97 -6.22
CA GLU A 163 -32.31 4.82 -7.28
C GLU A 163 -31.09 4.03 -6.82
N LEU A 164 -30.69 4.18 -5.54
CA LEU A 164 -29.61 3.39 -4.97
C LEU A 164 -29.94 1.89 -4.94
N ARG A 165 -31.19 1.53 -4.62
CA ARG A 165 -31.65 0.13 -4.60
C ARG A 165 -31.66 -0.48 -6.00
N GLU A 166 -32.07 0.28 -7.01
CA GLU A 166 -32.00 -0.12 -8.42
C GLU A 166 -30.54 -0.36 -8.87
N LYS A 167 -29.60 0.45 -8.39
CA LYS A 167 -28.16 0.32 -8.66
C LYS A 167 -27.44 -0.67 -7.73
N LYS A 168 -28.13 -1.70 -7.24
CA LYS A 168 -27.57 -2.76 -6.37
C LYS A 168 -26.90 -2.23 -5.08
N GLY A 169 -27.32 -1.07 -4.56
CA GLY A 169 -26.80 -0.51 -3.31
C GLY A 169 -25.46 0.21 -3.42
N VAL A 170 -25.06 0.62 -4.63
CA VAL A 170 -23.78 1.31 -4.87
C VAL A 170 -23.99 2.59 -5.69
N MET A 171 -23.45 3.70 -5.18
CA MET A 171 -23.30 4.96 -5.90
C MET A 171 -21.92 5.01 -6.55
N VAL A 172 -21.86 5.22 -7.86
CA VAL A 172 -20.60 5.34 -8.61
C VAL A 172 -20.08 6.78 -8.52
N LEU A 173 -18.78 6.92 -8.26
CA LEU A 173 -18.02 8.16 -8.24
C LEU A 173 -16.94 8.07 -9.33
N PRO A 174 -17.24 8.40 -10.61
CA PRO A 174 -16.40 8.04 -11.76
C PRO A 174 -14.94 8.49 -11.67
N CYS A 175 -14.69 9.59 -10.97
CA CYS A 175 -13.36 10.21 -10.85
C CYS A 175 -12.84 10.22 -9.40
N GLY A 176 -13.50 9.47 -8.52
CA GLY A 176 -13.15 9.38 -7.11
C GLY A 176 -13.44 10.64 -6.30
N LEU A 177 -12.69 10.84 -5.22
CA LEU A 177 -12.71 12.03 -4.39
C LEU A 177 -11.43 12.86 -4.57
N THR A 178 -11.49 14.12 -4.17
CA THR A 178 -10.33 15.02 -4.05
C THR A 178 -10.38 15.73 -2.69
N LEU A 179 -9.35 16.51 -2.36
CA LEU A 179 -9.32 17.30 -1.13
C LEU A 179 -10.53 18.24 -1.07
N GLY A 180 -11.27 18.22 0.04
CA GLY A 180 -12.50 19.00 0.22
C GLY A 180 -13.76 18.35 -0.36
N SER A 181 -13.64 17.23 -1.08
CA SER A 181 -14.82 16.43 -1.47
C SER A 181 -15.57 15.98 -0.23
N HIS A 182 -16.90 15.93 -0.33
CA HIS A 182 -17.75 15.46 0.74
C HIS A 182 -18.91 14.62 0.22
N VAL A 183 -19.28 13.63 1.03
CA VAL A 183 -20.39 12.72 0.78
C VAL A 183 -21.35 12.81 1.96
N THR A 184 -22.60 13.14 1.68
CA THR A 184 -23.67 13.26 2.66
C THR A 184 -24.71 12.18 2.44
N VAL A 185 -25.08 11.48 3.50
CA VAL A 185 -26.08 10.41 3.53
C VAL A 185 -27.17 10.81 4.51
N VAL A 186 -28.41 10.82 4.04
CA VAL A 186 -29.59 10.99 4.88
C VAL A 186 -30.25 9.64 5.06
N GLY A 187 -30.40 9.18 6.29
CA GLY A 187 -30.90 7.84 6.57
C GLY A 187 -31.62 7.72 7.91
N THR A 188 -32.28 6.59 8.10
CA THR A 188 -32.94 6.22 9.35
C THR A 188 -32.49 4.81 9.75
N PRO A 189 -31.81 4.62 10.89
CA PRO A 189 -31.41 3.30 11.36
C PRO A 189 -32.65 2.48 11.71
N ARG A 190 -32.68 1.22 11.28
CA ARG A 190 -33.78 0.33 11.61
C ARG A 190 -33.70 -0.14 13.06
N TRP A 191 -34.87 -0.49 13.61
CA TRP A 191 -34.99 -1.08 14.93
C TRP A 191 -34.19 -2.38 15.00
N ALA A 192 -33.60 -2.63 16.17
CA ALA A 192 -32.84 -3.85 16.37
C ALA A 192 -33.71 -5.10 16.21
N HIS A 193 -33.12 -6.16 15.66
CA HIS A 193 -33.75 -7.44 15.46
C HIS A 193 -32.88 -8.57 16.03
N TRP A 194 -33.49 -9.73 16.25
CA TRP A 194 -32.76 -10.91 16.71
C TRP A 194 -31.94 -11.52 15.57
N GLU A 195 -30.70 -11.89 15.86
CA GLU A 195 -29.81 -12.61 14.95
C GLU A 195 -29.24 -13.86 15.63
N ASN A 196 -29.23 -14.98 14.90
CA ASN A 196 -28.81 -16.29 15.43
C ASN A 196 -27.29 -16.53 15.28
N ASP A 197 -26.63 -15.86 14.33
CA ASP A 197 -25.19 -15.94 14.07
C ASP A 197 -24.62 -14.52 13.86
N PRO A 198 -24.54 -13.70 14.92
CA PRO A 198 -24.13 -12.31 14.80
C PRO A 198 -22.64 -12.20 14.47
N LYS A 199 -22.31 -11.57 13.34
CA LYS A 199 -20.90 -11.34 12.93
C LYS A 199 -20.11 -10.38 13.83
N ILE A 200 -20.76 -9.76 14.81
CA ILE A 200 -20.22 -8.67 15.63
C ILE A 200 -20.06 -9.01 17.13
N SER A 201 -20.54 -10.18 17.57
CA SER A 201 -20.43 -10.63 18.95
C SER A 201 -20.44 -12.15 19.06
N VAL A 202 -19.84 -12.67 20.14
CA VAL A 202 -19.91 -14.09 20.47
C VAL A 202 -21.14 -14.30 21.33
N VAL A 203 -22.03 -15.18 20.86
CA VAL A 203 -23.22 -15.63 21.59
C VAL A 203 -22.78 -16.26 22.91
N LYS A 204 -23.18 -15.69 24.05
CA LYS A 204 -22.85 -16.25 25.37
C LYS A 204 -23.63 -17.56 25.55
N GLU A 205 -23.03 -18.58 26.18
CA GLU A 205 -23.58 -19.95 26.35
C GLU A 205 -25.01 -20.06 26.92
N LYS A 206 -25.62 -18.96 27.41
CA LYS A 206 -26.99 -18.91 27.95
C LYS A 206 -27.98 -18.09 27.12
N GLU A 207 -27.54 -17.43 26.06
CA GLU A 207 -28.38 -16.64 25.15
C GLU A 207 -28.35 -17.33 23.78
N GLU A 208 -29.49 -17.65 23.17
CA GLU A 208 -29.52 -18.31 21.84
C GLU A 208 -29.44 -17.30 20.68
N LYS A 209 -29.70 -16.01 20.94
CA LYS A 209 -29.82 -14.93 19.94
C LYS A 209 -29.35 -13.59 20.50
N VAL A 210 -28.82 -12.72 19.65
CA VAL A 210 -28.39 -11.35 20.02
C VAL A 210 -29.26 -10.33 19.29
N MET A 211 -29.65 -9.24 19.98
CA MET A 211 -30.31 -8.10 19.34
C MET A 211 -29.28 -7.22 18.65
N VAL A 212 -29.38 -7.09 17.33
CA VAL A 212 -28.44 -6.36 16.48
C VAL A 212 -29.16 -5.21 15.77
N SER A 213 -28.50 -4.05 15.74
CA SER A 213 -28.83 -2.93 14.83
C SER A 213 -27.51 -2.31 14.41
N GLN A 214 -27.16 -2.48 13.14
CA GLN A 214 -25.87 -2.07 12.59
C GLN A 214 -25.99 -1.71 11.12
N PHE A 215 -25.35 -0.62 10.71
CA PHE A 215 -25.19 -0.30 9.30
C PHE A 215 -23.74 0.07 9.00
N MET A 216 -23.38 0.01 7.72
CA MET A 216 -22.04 0.32 7.25
C MET A 216 -22.12 1.24 6.05
N MET A 217 -21.23 2.23 6.02
CA MET A 217 -20.95 3.08 4.88
C MET A 217 -19.52 2.80 4.43
N GLU A 218 -19.34 2.45 3.17
CA GLU A 218 -18.06 2.05 2.61
C GLU A 218 -17.69 2.89 1.40
N LEU A 219 -16.55 3.59 1.46
CA LEU A 219 -15.88 4.10 0.26
C LEU A 219 -15.07 2.95 -0.34
N GLN A 220 -15.33 2.64 -1.61
CA GLN A 220 -14.82 1.46 -2.31
C GLN A 220 -14.08 1.84 -3.60
N GLY A 221 -13.08 1.04 -3.98
CA GLY A 221 -12.49 1.09 -5.32
C GLY A 221 -13.18 0.14 -6.27
N LEU A 222 -14.13 0.62 -7.08
CA LEU A 222 -14.94 -0.21 -7.99
C LEU A 222 -14.18 -0.72 -9.23
N LYS A 223 -12.87 -0.46 -9.34
CA LYS A 223 -12.04 -0.99 -10.45
C LYS A 223 -11.81 -2.48 -10.22
N ILE A 224 -12.53 -3.30 -10.99
CA ILE A 224 -12.56 -4.76 -10.90
C ILE A 224 -11.26 -5.32 -11.51
N VAL A 225 -10.43 -5.95 -10.66
CA VAL A 225 -9.64 -7.11 -11.10
C VAL A 225 -10.60 -8.29 -11.00
N ASP A 226 -10.84 -9.02 -12.10
CA ASP A 226 -11.78 -10.15 -12.08
C ASP A 226 -11.39 -11.11 -10.94
N LYS A 227 -12.38 -11.49 -10.12
CA LYS A 227 -12.29 -12.32 -8.89
C LYS A 227 -11.76 -11.65 -7.60
N GLU A 228 -11.53 -10.33 -7.55
CA GLU A 228 -11.23 -9.62 -6.29
C GLU A 228 -12.42 -8.79 -5.77
N GLU A 229 -12.66 -8.81 -4.45
CA GLU A 229 -13.60 -7.87 -3.85
C GLU A 229 -13.06 -6.44 -3.93
N PRO A 230 -13.90 -5.42 -4.19
CA PRO A 230 -13.47 -4.03 -4.22
C PRO A 230 -12.75 -3.64 -2.92
N PRO A 231 -11.56 -3.02 -2.97
CA PRO A 231 -10.91 -2.53 -1.76
C PRO A 231 -11.83 -1.60 -0.97
N ARG A 232 -11.75 -1.66 0.38
CA ARG A 232 -12.49 -0.77 1.28
C ARG A 232 -11.56 0.32 1.76
N ILE A 233 -11.66 1.50 1.16
CA ILE A 233 -10.79 2.65 1.45
C ILE A 233 -11.13 3.22 2.83
N LEU A 234 -12.43 3.38 3.08
CA LEU A 234 -12.99 3.70 4.38
C LEU A 234 -14.17 2.76 4.62
N HIS A 235 -14.07 1.92 5.64
CA HIS A 235 -15.17 1.15 6.19
C HIS A 235 -15.63 1.85 7.47
N PHE A 236 -16.75 2.56 7.41
CA PHE A 236 -17.36 3.24 8.55
C PHE A 236 -18.56 2.43 9.05
N ASN A 237 -18.49 1.97 10.29
CA ASN A 237 -19.38 0.93 10.81
C ASN A 237 -19.94 1.28 12.20
N PRO A 238 -21.03 2.06 12.24
CA PRO A 238 -21.80 2.29 13.47
C PRO A 238 -22.56 1.04 13.91
N ARG A 239 -22.33 0.63 15.16
CA ARG A 239 -23.04 -0.46 15.84
C ARG A 239 -23.90 0.15 16.93
N LEU A 240 -25.23 0.10 16.77
CA LEU A 240 -26.18 0.67 17.74
C LEU A 240 -26.45 -0.34 18.86
N LYS A 241 -26.57 -1.63 18.51
CA LYS A 241 -26.73 -2.76 19.44
C LYS A 241 -25.99 -4.00 18.94
N GLY A 242 -25.69 -4.92 19.86
CA GLY A 242 -25.13 -6.23 19.55
C GLY A 242 -23.60 -6.31 19.49
N ASP A 243 -22.89 -5.22 19.77
CA ASP A 243 -21.42 -5.24 19.91
C ASP A 243 -20.99 -5.99 21.18
N TYR A 244 -19.87 -6.70 21.12
CA TYR A 244 -19.34 -7.48 22.25
C TYR A 244 -19.09 -6.65 23.51
N SER A 245 -18.85 -5.33 23.40
CA SER A 245 -18.69 -4.43 24.54
C SER A 245 -20.00 -4.16 25.30
N GLY A 246 -21.15 -4.54 24.72
CA GLY A 246 -22.49 -4.24 25.24
C GLY A 246 -22.88 -2.77 25.11
N LYS A 247 -22.10 -1.95 24.39
CA LYS A 247 -22.34 -0.51 24.20
C LYS A 247 -22.35 -0.15 22.72
N PRO A 248 -22.98 0.98 22.33
CA PRO A 248 -22.86 1.51 20.98
C PRO A 248 -21.41 1.94 20.67
N VAL A 249 -20.91 1.54 19.50
CA VAL A 249 -19.53 1.78 19.06
C VAL A 249 -19.52 2.18 17.60
N ILE A 250 -18.64 3.12 17.24
CA ILE A 250 -18.30 3.37 15.84
C ILE A 250 -16.94 2.72 15.57
N GLU A 251 -16.91 1.76 14.65
CA GLU A 251 -15.67 1.16 14.17
C GLU A 251 -15.32 1.69 12.79
N GLN A 252 -14.04 2.01 12.59
CA GLN A 252 -13.50 2.46 11.31
C GLN A 252 -12.28 1.65 10.93
N ASN A 253 -12.20 1.25 9.67
CA ASN A 253 -11.06 0.49 9.16
C ASN A 253 -10.87 0.70 7.65
N THR A 254 -9.80 0.12 7.13
CA THR A 254 -9.46 0.06 5.71
C THR A 254 -9.08 -1.37 5.38
N CYS A 255 -9.49 -1.86 4.21
CA CYS A 255 -9.14 -3.16 3.67
C CYS A 255 -8.41 -2.99 2.35
N TYR A 256 -7.09 -3.21 2.35
CA TYR A 256 -6.23 -3.14 1.16
C TYR A 256 -5.83 -4.55 0.73
N ARG A 257 -6.04 -4.89 -0.56
CA ARG A 257 -5.78 -6.23 -1.12
C ARG A 257 -6.30 -7.37 -0.22
N MET A 258 -7.52 -7.21 0.31
CA MET A 258 -8.20 -8.15 1.22
C MET A 258 -7.55 -8.33 2.60
N GLN A 259 -6.65 -7.43 2.99
CA GLN A 259 -6.11 -7.36 4.34
C GLN A 259 -6.68 -6.15 5.08
N TRP A 260 -7.37 -6.43 6.18
CA TRP A 260 -7.83 -5.40 7.11
C TRP A 260 -6.65 -4.83 7.90
N GLY A 261 -6.57 -3.50 7.97
CA GLY A 261 -5.67 -2.85 8.91
C GLY A 261 -6.16 -2.95 10.36
N SER A 262 -5.43 -2.32 11.28
CA SER A 262 -5.82 -2.24 12.70
C SER A 262 -7.11 -1.43 12.86
N ALA A 263 -8.18 -1.93 13.47
CA ALA A 263 -9.42 -1.16 13.59
C ALA A 263 -9.27 0.06 14.52
N LEU A 264 -9.84 1.21 14.13
CA LEU A 264 -10.03 2.38 14.99
C LEU A 264 -11.44 2.32 15.58
N ARG A 265 -11.54 2.15 16.90
CA ARG A 265 -12.83 2.01 17.60
C ARG A 265 -13.08 3.21 18.50
N CYS A 266 -14.20 3.88 18.27
CA CYS A 266 -14.70 4.93 19.14
C CYS A 266 -15.78 4.36 20.05
N GLU A 267 -15.43 4.16 21.32
CA GLU A 267 -16.33 3.59 22.34
C GLU A 267 -17.08 4.67 23.14
N GLY A 268 -16.91 5.95 22.78
CA GLY A 268 -17.53 7.09 23.44
C GLY A 268 -16.67 7.85 24.43
N TRP A 269 -15.37 7.55 24.47
CA TRP A 269 -14.36 8.35 25.13
C TRP A 269 -13.65 9.27 24.13
N LYS A 270 -13.28 10.47 24.56
CA LYS A 270 -12.52 11.40 23.73
C LYS A 270 -11.09 10.88 23.53
N SER A 271 -10.58 10.91 22.31
CA SER A 271 -9.15 10.67 22.04
C SER A 271 -8.27 11.77 22.65
N ARG A 272 -7.01 11.44 22.94
CA ARG A 272 -6.05 12.37 23.53
C ARG A 272 -5.67 13.45 22.51
N ALA A 273 -5.87 14.73 22.87
CA ALA A 273 -5.71 15.84 21.93
C ALA A 273 -4.25 16.20 21.61
N ASP A 274 -3.30 15.70 22.39
CA ASP A 274 -1.86 15.96 22.29
C ASP A 274 -1.12 15.01 21.33
N GLU A 275 -1.68 13.85 21.00
CA GLU A 275 -1.03 12.85 20.14
C GLU A 275 -1.95 12.18 19.09
N ASP A 276 -3.29 12.40 19.15
CA ASP A 276 -4.28 11.67 18.34
C ASP A 276 -5.27 12.57 17.57
N THR A 277 -4.76 13.57 16.85
CA THR A 277 -5.57 14.40 15.93
C THR A 277 -5.32 14.08 14.46
N VAL A 278 -6.30 14.38 13.63
CA VAL A 278 -6.26 14.39 12.16
C VAL A 278 -6.74 15.77 11.73
N ASP A 279 -5.93 16.56 11.04
CA ASP A 279 -6.27 17.95 10.65
C ASP A 279 -6.73 18.82 11.85
N GLY A 280 -6.14 18.58 13.03
CA GLY A 280 -6.50 19.26 14.28
C GLY A 280 -7.82 18.80 14.92
N GLN A 281 -8.52 17.82 14.34
CA GLN A 281 -9.72 17.20 14.90
C GLN A 281 -9.38 15.87 15.61
N VAL A 282 -10.07 15.54 16.69
CA VAL A 282 -9.80 14.30 17.44
C VAL A 282 -10.26 13.06 16.67
N LYS A 283 -9.53 11.94 16.82
CA LYS A 283 -9.96 10.66 16.25
C LYS A 283 -11.35 10.23 16.75
N CYS A 284 -11.67 10.38 18.03
CA CYS A 284 -12.98 10.06 18.59
C CYS A 284 -13.48 11.16 19.52
N GLU A 285 -14.76 11.55 19.38
CA GLU A 285 -15.44 12.43 20.32
C GLU A 285 -16.05 11.68 21.52
N LYS A 286 -16.30 12.40 22.61
CA LYS A 286 -16.95 11.85 23.81
C LYS A 286 -18.47 11.77 23.63
N TRP A 287 -19.06 10.64 24.01
CA TRP A 287 -20.51 10.48 24.14
C TRP A 287 -20.98 9.61 25.32
N ILE A 288 -20.08 9.14 26.18
CA ILE A 288 -20.42 8.48 27.45
C ILE A 288 -20.34 9.50 28.60
N ARG A 289 -21.31 9.44 29.53
CA ARG A 289 -21.28 10.22 30.80
C ARG A 289 -20.25 9.68 31.79
N ASP A 290 -19.54 10.58 32.48
CA ASP A 290 -18.49 10.24 33.47
C ASP A 290 -19.01 9.53 34.73
N ASP A 291 -20.32 9.41 34.92
CA ASP A 291 -20.91 8.84 36.13
C ASP A 291 -20.68 7.33 36.32
N SER A 292 -20.18 6.62 35.29
CA SER A 292 -19.92 5.16 35.35
C SER A 292 -18.64 4.77 36.10
N ARG A 293 -17.84 5.73 36.58
CA ARG A 293 -16.63 5.50 37.40
C ARG A 293 -16.66 6.17 38.77
N ARG A 294 -17.84 6.33 39.41
CA ARG A 294 -17.91 6.68 40.83
C ARG A 294 -17.68 5.48 41.75
N SER A 295 -16.45 4.94 41.74
CA SER A 295 -15.93 4.26 42.93
C SER A 295 -15.24 5.29 43.82
N LYS A 296 -16.00 5.80 44.81
CA LYS A 296 -15.52 6.47 46.04
C LYS A 296 -14.59 7.67 45.84
N GLU A 297 -15.11 8.78 45.31
CA GLU A 297 -14.56 10.09 45.72
C GLU A 297 -15.14 10.46 47.09
N SER A 298 -14.27 10.65 48.08
CA SER A 298 -14.64 11.14 49.41
C SER A 298 -15.33 12.49 49.29
N LYS A 299 -16.40 12.72 50.07
CA LYS A 299 -17.18 13.98 50.07
C LYS A 299 -16.29 15.23 50.12
N ALA A 300 -15.09 15.18 50.69
CA ALA A 300 -14.13 16.29 50.74
C ALA A 300 -13.70 16.83 49.36
N THR A 301 -13.49 15.98 48.35
CA THR A 301 -12.99 16.39 47.02
C THR A 301 -14.05 17.13 46.21
N TRP A 302 -15.32 16.79 46.43
CA TRP A 302 -16.46 17.41 45.74
C TRP A 302 -16.65 18.90 46.14
N TRP A 303 -16.33 19.27 47.38
CA TRP A 303 -16.39 20.67 47.83
C TRP A 303 -15.22 21.51 47.31
N LEU A 304 -14.03 20.93 47.20
CA LEU A 304 -12.83 21.63 46.71
C LEU A 304 -12.97 22.04 45.24
N ASN A 305 -13.58 21.20 44.40
CA ASN A 305 -13.82 21.52 43.00
C ASN A 305 -14.87 22.63 42.78
N ARG A 306 -15.60 23.02 43.84
CA ARG A 306 -16.60 24.09 43.79
C ARG A 306 -16.04 25.47 44.17
N LEU A 307 -14.85 25.50 44.79
CA LEU A 307 -14.15 26.73 45.18
C LEU A 307 -13.19 27.26 44.11
N ILE A 308 -12.76 26.42 43.18
CA ILE A 308 -11.87 26.79 42.08
C ILE A 308 -12.74 27.02 40.83
N GLY A 309 -13.13 28.27 40.63
CA GLY A 309 -13.97 28.68 39.51
C GLY A 309 -13.40 28.30 38.14
N ARG A 310 -14.32 27.88 37.26
CA ARG A 310 -14.19 27.44 35.85
C ARG A 310 -13.86 25.95 35.64
N THR A 311 -14.89 25.12 35.78
CA THR A 311 -15.04 23.96 34.89
C THR A 311 -15.82 24.40 33.65
N LYS A 312 -15.15 24.37 32.49
CA LYS A 312 -15.80 24.41 31.17
C LYS A 312 -16.87 23.31 31.19
N VAL A 313 -18.14 23.66 31.05
CA VAL A 313 -19.23 22.67 31.00
C VAL A 313 -18.99 21.81 29.75
N THR A 314 -18.44 20.62 29.92
CA THR A 314 -18.40 19.61 28.86
C THR A 314 -19.82 19.11 28.71
N ILE A 315 -20.52 19.61 27.70
CA ILE A 315 -21.82 19.06 27.31
C ILE A 315 -21.54 17.62 26.84
N ASP A 316 -21.92 16.65 27.66
CA ASP A 316 -21.86 15.23 27.30
C ASP A 316 -23.01 14.94 26.34
N TRP A 317 -22.69 14.67 25.08
CA TRP A 317 -23.66 14.43 24.03
C TRP A 317 -23.94 12.93 23.86
N PRO A 318 -25.16 12.50 23.49
CA PRO A 318 -25.46 11.09 23.30
C PRO A 318 -24.78 10.51 22.05
N TYR A 319 -24.81 9.18 21.94
CA TYR A 319 -24.38 8.46 20.74
C TYR A 319 -25.12 9.01 19.50
N PRO A 320 -24.42 9.26 18.37
CA PRO A 320 -24.96 10.04 17.25
C PRO A 320 -26.04 9.33 16.42
N PHE A 321 -26.24 8.02 16.58
CA PHE A 321 -27.24 7.27 15.83
C PHE A 321 -28.30 6.67 16.77
N VAL A 322 -29.58 6.84 16.42
CA VAL A 322 -30.69 6.33 17.22
C VAL A 322 -31.67 5.60 16.31
N GLU A 323 -32.10 4.40 16.73
CA GLU A 323 -33.10 3.59 16.03
C GLU A 323 -34.37 4.42 15.74
N GLY A 324 -34.85 4.37 14.49
CA GLY A 324 -36.04 5.06 14.05
C GLY A 324 -35.93 6.59 13.94
N ARG A 325 -34.76 7.19 14.17
CA ARG A 325 -34.55 8.64 14.01
C ARG A 325 -33.70 8.94 12.77
N LEU A 326 -34.08 10.01 12.08
CA LEU A 326 -33.33 10.51 10.94
C LEU A 326 -31.98 11.08 11.38
N PHE A 327 -30.94 10.80 10.60
CA PHE A 327 -29.62 11.42 10.74
C PHE A 327 -29.16 11.99 9.40
N VAL A 328 -28.27 12.99 9.47
CA VAL A 328 -27.50 13.51 8.34
C VAL A 328 -26.02 13.22 8.58
N LEU A 329 -25.47 12.24 7.89
CA LEU A 329 -24.07 11.82 7.99
C LEU A 329 -23.28 12.48 6.87
N THR A 330 -22.25 13.25 7.18
CA THR A 330 -21.33 13.85 6.21
C THR A 330 -19.92 13.35 6.45
N VAL A 331 -19.32 12.77 5.41
CA VAL A 331 -17.90 12.42 5.36
C VAL A 331 -17.18 13.41 4.47
N SER A 332 -16.18 14.12 4.98
CA SER A 332 -15.37 15.08 4.23
C SER A 332 -13.91 14.63 4.13
N ALA A 333 -13.31 14.76 2.95
CA ALA A 333 -11.90 14.50 2.71
C ALA A 333 -11.03 15.70 3.14
N GLY A 334 -10.31 15.56 4.24
CA GLY A 334 -9.33 16.53 4.77
C GLY A 334 -7.94 16.34 4.16
N LEU A 335 -6.93 17.01 4.73
CA LEU A 335 -5.55 16.91 4.28
C LEU A 335 -4.87 15.65 4.83
N GLU A 336 -5.20 15.25 6.06
CA GLU A 336 -4.61 14.11 6.76
C GLU A 336 -5.56 12.92 6.91
N GLY A 337 -6.87 13.10 6.71
CA GLY A 337 -7.83 12.00 6.77
C GLY A 337 -9.27 12.35 6.42
N TYR A 338 -10.16 11.40 6.65
CA TYR A 338 -11.60 11.59 6.53
C TYR A 338 -12.19 12.10 7.84
N HIS A 339 -13.03 13.12 7.78
CA HIS A 339 -13.76 13.63 8.94
C HIS A 339 -15.23 13.28 8.81
N VAL A 340 -15.79 12.73 9.88
CA VAL A 340 -17.18 12.30 9.95
C VAL A 340 -17.95 13.24 10.87
N SER A 341 -18.99 13.84 10.32
CA SER A 341 -19.94 14.66 11.06
C SER A 341 -21.34 14.07 10.97
N VAL A 342 -22.09 14.12 12.07
CA VAL A 342 -23.50 13.72 12.14
C VAL A 342 -24.31 14.92 12.62
N ASP A 343 -25.37 15.26 11.88
CA ASP A 343 -26.23 16.41 12.13
C ASP A 343 -25.45 17.73 12.29
N GLY A 344 -24.42 17.90 11.45
CA GLY A 344 -23.55 19.08 11.44
C GLY A 344 -22.48 19.11 12.54
N ARG A 345 -22.39 18.07 13.38
CA ARG A 345 -21.39 17.97 14.45
C ARG A 345 -20.35 16.91 14.14
N HIS A 346 -19.07 17.25 14.27
CA HIS A 346 -17.98 16.29 14.20
C HIS A 346 -18.13 15.17 15.25
N VAL A 347 -17.93 13.93 14.82
CA VAL A 347 -18.05 12.72 15.66
C VAL A 347 -16.71 11.97 15.72
N THR A 348 -16.04 11.83 14.58
CA THR A 348 -14.80 11.06 14.49
C THR A 348 -14.00 11.44 13.26
N SER A 349 -12.67 11.34 13.37
CA SER A 349 -11.76 11.51 12.26
C SER A 349 -10.94 10.24 12.07
N PHE A 350 -10.83 9.80 10.82
CA PHE A 350 -10.07 8.62 10.43
C PHE A 350 -8.88 9.03 9.56
N PRO A 351 -7.63 8.85 10.02
CA PRO A 351 -6.46 9.24 9.24
C PRO A 351 -6.40 8.42 7.95
N TYR A 352 -5.93 9.03 6.86
CA TYR A 352 -5.69 8.29 5.63
C TYR A 352 -4.75 7.13 5.89
N ARG A 353 -5.15 5.95 5.42
CA ARG A 353 -4.30 4.77 5.47
C ARG A 353 -3.54 4.60 4.18
N THR A 354 -2.31 4.16 4.38
CA THR A 354 -1.35 3.83 3.36
C THR A 354 -1.90 2.76 2.43
N GLY A 355 -1.89 3.03 1.11
CA GLY A 355 -2.38 2.10 0.08
C GLY A 355 -3.58 2.60 -0.71
N PHE A 356 -4.17 3.74 -0.33
CA PHE A 356 -5.25 4.38 -1.09
C PHE A 356 -5.03 5.87 -1.22
N SER A 357 -5.47 6.38 -2.35
CA SER A 357 -5.59 7.79 -2.67
C SER A 357 -7.08 8.16 -2.71
N LEU A 358 -7.39 9.46 -2.54
CA LEU A 358 -8.78 9.93 -2.54
C LEU A 358 -9.52 9.56 -3.83
N GLU A 359 -8.79 9.54 -4.93
CA GLU A 359 -9.25 9.15 -6.25
C GLU A 359 -9.63 7.68 -6.40
N ASP A 360 -9.10 6.81 -5.54
CA ASP A 360 -9.46 5.39 -5.58
C ASP A 360 -10.91 5.17 -5.13
N ALA A 361 -11.50 6.12 -4.38
CA ALA A 361 -12.86 6.06 -3.85
C ALA A 361 -13.90 6.29 -4.96
N THR A 362 -13.95 5.33 -5.88
CA THR A 362 -14.77 5.33 -7.09
C THR A 362 -16.17 4.79 -6.87
N GLY A 363 -16.49 4.33 -5.66
CA GLY A 363 -17.82 3.92 -5.27
C GLY A 363 -18.11 4.20 -3.80
N LEU A 364 -19.40 4.37 -3.52
CA LEU A 364 -19.94 4.43 -2.18
C LEU A 364 -21.01 3.33 -2.05
N SER A 365 -20.87 2.47 -1.06
CA SER A 365 -21.88 1.46 -0.73
C SER A 365 -22.39 1.65 0.69
N ILE A 366 -23.70 1.47 0.88
CA ILE A 366 -24.34 1.50 2.20
C ILE A 366 -25.12 0.21 2.38
N LYS A 367 -24.89 -0.48 3.49
CA LYS A 367 -25.47 -1.80 3.78
C LYS A 367 -25.89 -1.89 5.26
N GLY A 368 -26.65 -2.93 5.59
CA GLY A 368 -27.13 -3.19 6.95
C GLY A 368 -28.46 -2.50 7.28
N ASP A 369 -28.68 -2.27 8.57
CA ASP A 369 -29.92 -1.83 9.20
C ASP A 369 -30.17 -0.33 9.08
N VAL A 370 -30.25 0.15 7.85
CA VAL A 370 -30.54 1.55 7.56
C VAL A 370 -31.45 1.67 6.35
N ASP A 371 -32.42 2.56 6.47
CA ASP A 371 -33.24 3.04 5.36
C ASP A 371 -32.62 4.33 4.84
N VAL A 372 -32.02 4.27 3.65
CA VAL A 372 -31.37 5.42 3.00
C VAL A 372 -32.44 6.22 2.27
N HIS A 373 -32.51 7.53 2.57
CA HIS A 373 -33.45 8.46 1.92
C HIS A 373 -32.80 9.15 0.73
N SER A 374 -31.59 9.67 0.91
CA SER A 374 -30.83 10.32 -0.15
C SER A 374 -29.32 10.29 0.12
N ILE A 375 -28.55 10.39 -0.95
CA ILE A 375 -27.11 10.53 -0.94
C ILE A 375 -26.72 11.68 -1.86
N PHE A 376 -25.81 12.52 -1.39
CA PHE A 376 -25.27 13.63 -2.14
C PHE A 376 -23.75 13.67 -2.02
N ALA A 377 -23.04 13.61 -3.14
CA ALA A 377 -21.60 13.77 -3.20
C ALA A 377 -21.28 15.05 -3.97
N ALA A 378 -20.41 15.90 -3.44
CA ALA A 378 -20.06 17.19 -4.06
C ALA A 378 -18.62 17.59 -3.80
N SER A 379 -18.20 18.65 -4.51
CA SER A 379 -16.79 19.05 -4.60
C SER A 379 -15.92 17.91 -5.12
N LEU A 380 -16.47 17.13 -6.05
CA LEU A 380 -15.81 16.00 -6.70
C LEU A 380 -14.83 16.52 -7.77
N PRO A 381 -13.76 15.78 -8.07
CA PRO A 381 -12.81 16.18 -9.10
C PRO A 381 -13.51 16.30 -10.47
N THR A 382 -13.16 17.35 -11.23
CA THR A 382 -13.69 17.62 -12.58
C THR A 382 -12.91 16.91 -13.70
N SER A 383 -11.85 16.18 -13.36
CA SER A 383 -11.02 15.39 -14.27
C SER A 383 -10.51 14.13 -13.58
N HIS A 384 -10.43 13.02 -14.32
CA HIS A 384 -9.88 11.77 -13.78
C HIS A 384 -8.40 11.98 -13.41
N PRO A 385 -7.89 11.40 -12.32
CA PRO A 385 -6.55 11.70 -11.80
C PRO A 385 -5.38 11.18 -12.63
N SER A 386 -5.63 10.29 -13.60
CA SER A 386 -4.68 10.06 -14.70
C SER A 386 -4.43 11.30 -15.57
N PHE A 387 -5.18 12.40 -15.34
CA PHE A 387 -4.96 13.74 -15.89
C PHE A 387 -4.59 14.77 -14.82
N ALA A 388 -4.16 14.36 -13.62
CA ALA A 388 -3.71 15.31 -12.62
C ALA A 388 -2.48 16.09 -13.15
N PRO A 389 -2.47 17.43 -13.14
CA PRO A 389 -1.31 18.24 -13.49
C PRO A 389 -0.05 17.89 -12.66
N GLN A 390 -0.24 17.24 -11.51
CA GLN A 390 0.84 16.70 -10.67
C GLN A 390 1.66 15.61 -11.36
N MET A 391 1.09 14.75 -12.23
CA MET A 391 1.89 13.81 -13.03
C MET A 391 2.95 14.52 -13.88
N HIS A 392 2.62 15.71 -14.41
CA HIS A 392 3.55 16.51 -15.23
C HIS A 392 4.60 17.23 -14.36
N LEU A 393 4.28 17.57 -13.11
CA LEU A 393 5.22 18.19 -12.16
C LEU A 393 6.25 17.19 -11.60
N GLU A 394 5.99 15.89 -11.71
CA GLU A 394 6.89 14.83 -11.19
C GLU A 394 7.90 14.29 -12.22
N LEU A 395 7.84 14.75 -13.47
CA LEU A 395 8.75 14.36 -14.56
C LEU A 395 10.13 15.03 -14.42
N LEU A 396 10.86 14.76 -13.34
CA LEU A 396 12.23 15.28 -13.16
C LEU A 396 13.28 14.33 -13.77
N PRO A 397 14.34 14.85 -14.45
CA PRO A 397 15.38 14.02 -15.07
C PRO A 397 16.12 13.09 -14.11
N GLN A 398 16.23 13.47 -12.83
CA GLN A 398 16.91 12.69 -11.79
C GLN A 398 16.30 11.30 -11.53
N TRP A 399 15.01 11.13 -11.88
CA TRP A 399 14.27 9.89 -11.70
C TRP A 399 14.35 8.96 -12.91
N LYS A 400 14.95 9.40 -14.02
CA LYS A 400 15.13 8.54 -15.20
C LYS A 400 16.07 7.39 -14.87
N ALA A 401 15.80 6.23 -15.46
CA ALA A 401 16.74 5.12 -15.38
C ALA A 401 18.05 5.49 -16.08
N PRO A 402 19.19 5.12 -15.48
CA PRO A 402 20.45 5.21 -16.19
C PRO A 402 20.43 4.26 -17.41
N PRO A 403 21.14 4.62 -18.49
CA PRO A 403 21.32 3.71 -19.62
C PRO A 403 21.99 2.42 -19.15
N VAL A 404 21.55 1.30 -19.71
CA VAL A 404 22.19 0.00 -19.45
C VAL A 404 23.52 0.01 -20.18
N LEU A 405 24.60 0.18 -19.43
CA LEU A 405 25.95 -0.01 -19.94
C LEU A 405 26.18 -1.52 -19.96
N HIS A 406 26.45 -2.11 -21.12
CA HIS A 406 26.61 -3.58 -21.31
C HIS A 406 27.87 -4.17 -20.62
N VAL A 407 28.19 -3.75 -19.39
CA VAL A 407 29.37 -4.18 -18.66
C VAL A 407 28.96 -4.65 -17.25
N ASN A 408 28.96 -5.97 -17.06
CA ASN A 408 28.95 -6.67 -15.78
C ASN A 408 27.87 -6.23 -14.78
N VAL A 409 26.58 -6.35 -15.16
CA VAL A 409 25.47 -6.18 -14.20
C VAL A 409 25.47 -7.34 -13.23
N GLU A 410 25.61 -7.03 -11.94
CA GLU A 410 25.69 -8.07 -10.91
C GLU A 410 24.30 -8.54 -10.50
N LEU A 411 23.33 -7.62 -10.42
CA LEU A 411 21.95 -7.93 -10.05
C LEU A 411 20.98 -7.18 -10.95
N PHE A 412 20.05 -7.91 -11.53
CA PHE A 412 18.86 -7.36 -12.16
C PHE A 412 17.66 -7.51 -11.22
N ILE A 413 16.85 -6.47 -11.06
CA ILE A 413 15.62 -6.46 -10.26
C ILE A 413 14.43 -6.20 -11.20
N GLY A 414 13.63 -7.24 -11.43
CA GLY A 414 12.33 -7.13 -12.08
C GLY A 414 11.24 -6.80 -11.07
N ILE A 415 10.54 -5.70 -11.27
CA ILE A 415 9.49 -5.21 -10.38
C ILE A 415 8.14 -5.44 -11.05
N LEU A 416 7.29 -6.28 -10.46
CA LEU A 416 5.92 -6.45 -10.93
C LEU A 416 5.10 -5.19 -10.65
N SER A 417 4.41 -4.67 -11.66
CA SER A 417 3.55 -3.50 -11.54
C SER A 417 2.34 -3.58 -12.48
N ALA A 418 1.38 -2.66 -12.30
CA ALA A 418 0.15 -2.58 -13.09
C ALA A 418 -0.02 -1.20 -13.74
N GLY A 419 -0.85 -1.11 -14.78
CA GLY A 419 -0.99 0.11 -15.59
C GLY A 419 -1.39 1.37 -14.79
N ASN A 420 -2.17 1.23 -13.73
CA ASN A 420 -2.64 2.32 -12.88
C ASN A 420 -1.72 2.62 -11.67
N HIS A 421 -0.62 1.90 -11.48
CA HIS A 421 0.25 2.05 -10.29
C HIS A 421 1.35 3.13 -10.46
N PHE A 422 0.98 4.31 -10.97
CA PHE A 422 1.95 5.40 -11.18
C PHE A 422 2.60 5.86 -9.86
N ALA A 423 1.80 5.98 -8.80
CA ALA A 423 2.27 6.47 -7.50
C ALA A 423 3.27 5.50 -6.84
N GLU A 424 3.03 4.20 -6.95
CA GLU A 424 3.90 3.12 -6.48
C GLU A 424 5.24 3.17 -7.20
N ARG A 425 5.21 3.20 -8.55
CA ARG A 425 6.42 3.32 -9.36
C ARG A 425 7.18 4.60 -9.04
N MET A 426 6.50 5.73 -8.88
CA MET A 426 7.15 6.99 -8.50
C MET A 426 7.75 6.95 -7.10
N ALA A 427 7.11 6.30 -6.13
CA ALA A 427 7.69 6.14 -4.81
C ALA A 427 8.93 5.25 -4.82
N VAL A 428 8.91 4.15 -5.58
CA VAL A 428 10.07 3.29 -5.82
C VAL A 428 11.21 4.10 -6.47
N ARG A 429 10.90 4.90 -7.52
CA ARG A 429 11.86 5.82 -8.16
C ARG A 429 12.44 6.84 -7.19
N LYS A 430 11.63 7.45 -6.33
CA LYS A 430 12.04 8.47 -5.36
C LYS A 430 12.77 7.90 -4.14
N SER A 431 12.68 6.59 -3.93
CA SER A 431 13.24 5.89 -2.76
C SER A 431 14.43 5.00 -3.15
N TRP A 432 14.31 3.70 -3.02
CA TRP A 432 15.42 2.76 -3.10
C TRP A 432 16.07 2.65 -4.49
N MET A 433 15.36 3.04 -5.58
CA MET A 433 15.99 3.21 -6.90
C MET A 433 16.99 4.37 -6.97
N GLN A 434 17.09 5.21 -5.93
CA GLN A 434 18.14 6.22 -5.80
C GLN A 434 19.42 5.69 -5.19
N HIS A 435 19.47 4.40 -4.84
CA HIS A 435 20.67 3.79 -4.31
C HIS A 435 21.85 3.85 -5.29
N LYS A 436 23.06 4.08 -4.77
CA LYS A 436 24.30 4.26 -5.54
C LYS A 436 24.58 3.14 -6.55
N LEU A 437 24.27 1.88 -6.18
CA LEU A 437 24.50 0.72 -7.04
C LEU A 437 23.57 0.68 -8.26
N ILE A 438 22.37 1.27 -8.15
CA ILE A 438 21.45 1.41 -9.28
C ILE A 438 21.90 2.56 -10.16
N LYS A 439 22.29 3.70 -9.55
CA LYS A 439 22.79 4.86 -10.29
C LYS A 439 24.11 4.60 -11.02
N SER A 440 24.94 3.67 -10.55
CA SER A 440 26.18 3.24 -11.21
C SER A 440 25.98 2.11 -12.24
N SER A 441 24.74 1.64 -12.46
CA SER A 441 24.41 0.51 -13.33
C SER A 441 25.00 -0.85 -12.92
N ASN A 442 25.54 -1.00 -11.70
CA ASN A 442 25.91 -2.31 -11.15
C ASN A 442 24.68 -3.18 -10.84
N VAL A 443 23.58 -2.50 -10.49
CA VAL A 443 22.26 -3.08 -10.30
C VAL A 443 21.32 -2.40 -11.29
N VAL A 444 20.52 -3.18 -12.01
CA VAL A 444 19.51 -2.64 -12.95
C VAL A 444 18.13 -2.99 -12.43
N ALA A 445 17.25 -2.00 -12.29
CA ALA A 445 15.86 -2.21 -11.90
C ALA A 445 14.91 -1.78 -13.02
N ARG A 446 13.88 -2.61 -13.32
CA ARG A 446 12.87 -2.33 -14.34
C ARG A 446 11.48 -2.78 -13.87
N PHE A 447 10.46 -1.99 -14.18
CA PHE A 447 9.05 -2.34 -13.96
C PHE A 447 8.52 -3.17 -15.12
N PHE A 448 7.74 -4.21 -14.84
CA PHE A 448 7.05 -5.03 -15.82
C PHE A 448 5.56 -4.77 -15.71
N VAL A 449 4.98 -4.17 -16.75
CA VAL A 449 3.59 -3.71 -16.77
C VAL A 449 2.88 -4.35 -17.97
N ALA A 450 1.76 -5.03 -17.72
CA ALA A 450 0.88 -5.53 -18.76
C ALA A 450 -0.20 -4.49 -19.10
N LEU A 451 -0.95 -4.71 -20.17
CA LEU A 451 -1.91 -3.73 -20.68
C LEU A 451 -3.19 -3.71 -19.84
N HIS A 452 -3.67 -2.51 -19.54
CA HIS A 452 -4.90 -2.30 -18.82
C HIS A 452 -6.11 -2.35 -19.76
N GLY A 453 -7.29 -2.74 -19.25
CA GLY A 453 -8.56 -2.70 -19.99
C GLY A 453 -8.99 -1.32 -20.51
N ARG A 454 -8.35 -0.22 -20.07
CA ARG A 454 -8.70 1.14 -20.47
C ARG A 454 -7.59 1.73 -21.34
N LYS A 455 -7.98 2.31 -22.48
CA LYS A 455 -7.04 2.86 -23.46
C LYS A 455 -6.25 4.07 -22.92
N ASP A 456 -6.90 4.95 -22.15
CA ASP A 456 -6.29 6.13 -21.53
C ASP A 456 -5.10 5.75 -20.63
N ILE A 457 -5.25 4.73 -19.79
CA ILE A 457 -4.15 4.22 -18.95
C ILE A 457 -2.97 3.75 -19.80
N ASN A 458 -3.23 2.99 -20.87
CA ASN A 458 -2.14 2.44 -21.69
C ASN A 458 -1.37 3.54 -22.44
N VAL A 459 -2.05 4.61 -22.85
CA VAL A 459 -1.40 5.80 -23.44
C VAL A 459 -0.49 6.48 -22.43
N GLU A 460 -0.95 6.66 -21.18
CA GLU A 460 -0.12 7.26 -20.12
C GLU A 460 1.06 6.36 -19.73
N ILE A 461 0.86 5.05 -19.63
CA ILE A 461 1.94 4.09 -19.41
C ILE A 461 3.00 4.17 -20.51
N LYS A 462 2.58 4.30 -21.78
CA LYS A 462 3.53 4.48 -22.89
C LYS A 462 4.33 5.77 -22.73
N LYS A 463 3.69 6.89 -22.39
CA LYS A 463 4.38 8.17 -22.13
C LYS A 463 5.36 8.07 -20.96
N GLU A 464 4.94 7.42 -19.87
CA GLU A 464 5.77 7.19 -18.69
C GLU A 464 7.00 6.33 -19.05
N ALA A 465 6.77 5.20 -19.73
CA ALA A 465 7.83 4.31 -20.21
C ALA A 465 8.81 5.06 -21.13
N ASP A 466 8.29 5.93 -22.00
CA ASP A 466 9.08 6.72 -22.92
C ASP A 466 9.97 7.75 -22.21
N TYR A 467 9.45 8.35 -21.13
CA TYR A 467 10.13 9.38 -20.37
C TYR A 467 11.18 8.83 -19.41
N PHE A 468 10.81 7.86 -18.56
CA PHE A 468 11.67 7.34 -17.49
C PHE A 468 12.61 6.24 -17.97
N GLY A 469 12.25 5.51 -19.03
CA GLY A 469 13.09 4.45 -19.61
C GLY A 469 13.29 3.23 -18.71
N ASP A 470 12.42 3.05 -17.71
CA ASP A 470 12.50 2.00 -16.70
C ASP A 470 11.32 1.01 -16.72
N ILE A 471 10.40 1.15 -17.68
CA ILE A 471 9.23 0.26 -17.83
C ILE A 471 9.42 -0.63 -19.05
N ILE A 472 9.22 -1.92 -18.85
CA ILE A 472 9.07 -2.94 -19.87
C ILE A 472 7.59 -3.27 -19.97
N ILE A 473 6.98 -2.89 -21.09
CA ILE A 473 5.57 -3.20 -21.36
C ILE A 473 5.50 -4.59 -21.97
N VAL A 474 4.78 -5.49 -21.31
CA VAL A 474 4.46 -6.83 -21.82
C VAL A 474 3.09 -6.78 -22.50
N PRO A 475 2.98 -7.07 -23.81
CA PRO A 475 1.80 -6.70 -24.58
C PRO A 475 0.68 -7.75 -24.55
N TYR A 476 0.26 -8.14 -23.35
CA TYR A 476 -0.97 -8.89 -23.07
C TYR A 476 -1.86 -8.15 -22.08
N MET A 477 -3.14 -8.50 -22.00
CA MET A 477 -4.07 -7.92 -21.03
C MET A 477 -3.75 -8.36 -19.60
N ASP A 478 -3.57 -7.41 -18.69
CA ASP A 478 -3.23 -7.70 -17.30
C ASP A 478 -4.34 -8.49 -16.61
N HIS A 479 -3.96 -9.59 -15.96
CA HIS A 479 -4.84 -10.46 -15.20
C HIS A 479 -4.02 -11.13 -14.09
N TYR A 480 -4.62 -11.32 -12.91
CA TYR A 480 -3.90 -11.87 -11.75
C TYR A 480 -3.34 -13.28 -12.03
N ASP A 481 -4.15 -14.14 -12.64
CA ASP A 481 -3.75 -15.52 -12.97
C ASP A 481 -2.57 -15.56 -13.98
N LEU A 482 -2.31 -14.45 -14.70
CA LEU A 482 -1.24 -14.32 -15.70
C LEU A 482 0.00 -13.60 -15.17
N VAL A 483 0.10 -13.35 -13.86
CA VAL A 483 1.29 -12.76 -13.23
C VAL A 483 2.54 -13.62 -13.48
N VAL A 484 2.39 -14.94 -13.54
CA VAL A 484 3.48 -15.88 -13.87
C VAL A 484 4.18 -15.56 -15.20
N LEU A 485 3.46 -15.00 -16.17
CA LEU A 485 4.05 -14.58 -17.45
C LEU A 485 4.95 -13.34 -17.30
N LYS A 486 4.64 -12.42 -16.37
CA LYS A 486 5.57 -11.31 -16.04
C LYS A 486 6.85 -11.84 -15.42
N THR A 487 6.78 -12.89 -14.59
CA THR A 487 7.96 -13.53 -14.00
C THR A 487 8.86 -14.15 -15.06
N ILE A 488 8.29 -14.82 -16.08
CA ILE A 488 9.04 -15.32 -17.23
C ILE A 488 9.65 -14.16 -18.04
N ALA A 489 8.91 -13.06 -18.22
CA ALA A 489 9.46 -11.88 -18.88
C ALA A 489 10.63 -11.25 -18.11
N ILE A 490 10.57 -11.27 -16.76
CA ILE A 490 11.66 -10.82 -15.89
C ILE A 490 12.90 -11.69 -16.07
N THR A 491 12.76 -13.02 -16.04
CA THR A 491 13.91 -13.92 -16.24
C THR A 491 14.50 -13.75 -17.63
N GLU A 492 13.67 -13.67 -18.67
CA GLU A 492 14.13 -13.50 -20.04
C GLU A 492 14.86 -12.16 -20.25
N TYR A 493 14.31 -11.06 -19.72
CA TYR A 493 14.96 -9.76 -19.81
C TYR A 493 16.29 -9.71 -19.03
N GLY A 494 16.31 -10.28 -17.83
CA GLY A 494 17.52 -10.37 -17.00
C GLY A 494 18.66 -11.11 -17.70
N ILE A 495 18.33 -12.13 -18.49
CA ILE A 495 19.29 -12.94 -19.23
C ILE A 495 19.68 -12.30 -20.56
N HIS A 496 18.73 -11.98 -21.43
CA HIS A 496 19.03 -11.58 -22.81
C HIS A 496 19.33 -10.08 -22.94
N ALA A 497 18.63 -9.21 -22.20
CA ALA A 497 18.79 -7.76 -22.35
C ALA A 497 19.84 -7.19 -21.37
N VAL A 498 19.93 -7.75 -20.17
CA VAL A 498 20.81 -7.25 -19.11
C VAL A 498 22.07 -8.10 -18.91
N ALA A 499 21.99 -9.41 -19.20
CA ALA A 499 23.05 -10.39 -18.92
C ALA A 499 23.52 -10.33 -17.45
N ALA A 500 22.56 -10.32 -16.51
CA ALA A 500 22.84 -10.17 -15.09
C ALA A 500 23.26 -11.49 -14.42
N LYS A 501 24.21 -11.42 -13.47
CA LYS A 501 24.65 -12.60 -12.69
C LYS A 501 23.53 -13.16 -11.79
N TYR A 502 22.75 -12.28 -11.18
CA TYR A 502 21.60 -12.61 -10.34
C TYR A 502 20.35 -11.90 -10.84
N ILE A 503 19.20 -12.56 -10.75
CA ILE A 503 17.89 -12.00 -11.09
C ILE A 503 17.05 -12.01 -9.82
N MET A 504 16.53 -10.86 -9.44
CA MET A 504 15.56 -10.70 -8.37
C MET A 504 14.20 -10.34 -8.93
N LYS A 505 13.15 -10.94 -8.36
CA LYS A 505 11.77 -10.48 -8.50
C LYS A 505 11.35 -9.77 -7.22
N CYS A 506 10.59 -8.68 -7.34
CA CYS A 506 9.80 -8.10 -6.25
C CYS A 506 8.56 -7.39 -6.80
N ASP A 507 7.73 -6.86 -5.91
CA ASP A 507 6.49 -6.14 -6.27
C ASP A 507 6.67 -4.62 -6.11
N ASP A 508 5.81 -3.83 -6.74
CA ASP A 508 5.84 -2.36 -6.68
C ASP A 508 5.39 -1.78 -5.33
N ASP A 509 4.85 -2.61 -4.43
CA ASP A 509 4.60 -2.34 -3.02
C ASP A 509 5.69 -2.94 -2.09
N THR A 510 6.86 -3.30 -2.64
CA THR A 510 8.01 -3.78 -1.86
C THR A 510 9.12 -2.72 -1.75
N TYR A 511 9.54 -2.41 -0.53
CA TYR A 511 10.75 -1.64 -0.28
C TYR A 511 11.97 -2.56 -0.22
N VAL A 512 13.03 -2.27 -0.98
CA VAL A 512 14.22 -3.13 -1.12
C VAL A 512 15.48 -2.45 -0.58
N ARG A 513 16.23 -3.14 0.29
CA ARG A 513 17.59 -2.74 0.68
C ARG A 513 18.63 -3.34 -0.26
N VAL A 514 18.91 -2.61 -1.33
CA VAL A 514 19.75 -3.02 -2.47
C VAL A 514 21.13 -3.54 -2.05
N ASP A 515 21.77 -2.90 -1.08
CA ASP A 515 23.08 -3.30 -0.54
C ASP A 515 23.03 -4.61 0.26
N SER A 516 21.98 -4.82 1.06
CA SER A 516 21.79 -6.05 1.83
C SER A 516 21.53 -7.25 0.94
N ILE A 517 20.62 -7.13 -0.03
CA ILE A 517 20.22 -8.25 -0.89
C ILE A 517 21.39 -8.74 -1.76
N ILE A 518 22.21 -7.83 -2.31
CA ILE A 518 23.36 -8.19 -3.13
C ILE A 518 24.47 -8.81 -2.26
N SER A 519 24.62 -8.31 -1.03
CA SER A 519 25.55 -8.91 -0.07
C SER A 519 25.13 -10.33 0.31
N GLU A 520 23.83 -10.62 0.41
CA GLU A 520 23.34 -11.97 0.68
C GLU A 520 23.64 -12.92 -0.48
N ALA A 521 23.40 -12.48 -1.72
CA ALA A 521 23.72 -13.27 -2.92
C ALA A 521 25.22 -13.58 -3.05
N ARG A 522 26.10 -12.65 -2.64
CA ARG A 522 27.56 -12.84 -2.65
C ARG A 522 28.08 -13.86 -1.64
N LYS A 523 27.33 -14.14 -0.57
CA LYS A 523 27.73 -15.16 0.42
C LYS A 523 27.72 -16.55 -0.19
N VAL A 524 26.83 -16.79 -1.16
CA VAL A 524 26.85 -18.01 -1.95
C VAL A 524 28.04 -17.94 -2.90
N GLY A 525 28.99 -18.86 -2.72
CA GLY A 525 30.26 -18.86 -3.46
C GLY A 525 30.08 -18.82 -4.98
N ASN A 526 31.07 -18.25 -5.68
CA ASN A 526 31.04 -18.15 -7.14
C ASN A 526 30.88 -19.53 -7.80
N GLY A 527 30.04 -19.60 -8.84
CA GLY A 527 29.81 -20.82 -9.62
C GLY A 527 28.77 -21.79 -9.04
N ARG A 528 28.13 -21.46 -7.91
CA ARG A 528 26.97 -22.19 -7.40
C ARG A 528 25.66 -21.55 -7.88
N SER A 529 24.65 -22.39 -8.06
CA SER A 529 23.28 -21.94 -8.36
C SER A 529 22.58 -21.61 -7.04
N LEU A 530 21.83 -20.51 -6.98
CA LEU A 530 21.20 -20.05 -5.75
C LEU A 530 19.74 -19.73 -5.92
N TYR A 531 18.98 -19.95 -4.85
CA TYR A 531 17.63 -19.45 -4.68
C TYR A 531 17.52 -18.86 -3.28
N ILE A 532 17.28 -17.55 -3.16
CA ILE A 532 17.31 -16.81 -1.90
C ILE A 532 15.97 -16.12 -1.69
N GLY A 533 15.41 -16.21 -0.49
CA GLY A 533 14.18 -15.52 -0.11
C GLY A 533 13.63 -16.02 1.21
N ASN A 534 12.37 -15.71 1.49
CA ASN A 534 11.65 -16.31 2.62
C ASN A 534 11.01 -17.63 2.16
N MET A 535 11.76 -18.73 2.29
CA MET A 535 11.35 -20.07 1.84
C MET A 535 10.19 -20.65 2.65
N ASN A 536 9.17 -21.13 1.96
CA ASN A 536 8.14 -22.01 2.48
C ASN A 536 8.53 -23.46 2.23
N TYR A 537 8.56 -24.24 3.31
CA TYR A 537 8.79 -25.68 3.26
C TYR A 537 7.48 -26.41 3.59
N HIS A 538 7.19 -27.49 2.87
CA HIS A 538 6.01 -28.34 3.13
C HIS A 538 4.67 -27.58 3.15
N HIS A 539 4.57 -26.49 2.38
CA HIS A 539 3.34 -25.70 2.35
C HIS A 539 2.24 -26.47 1.60
N ARG A 540 1.07 -26.59 2.23
CA ARG A 540 -0.07 -27.30 1.67
C ARG A 540 -1.01 -26.36 0.94
N PRO A 541 -1.46 -26.69 -0.29
CA PRO A 541 -2.48 -25.94 -0.99
C PRO A 541 -3.70 -25.71 -0.09
N LEU A 542 -4.15 -24.46 0.00
CA LEU A 542 -5.47 -24.19 0.60
C LEU A 542 -6.52 -24.81 -0.33
N ARG A 543 -7.41 -25.64 0.21
CA ARG A 543 -8.50 -26.25 -0.58
C ARG A 543 -9.80 -25.44 -0.51
N HIS A 544 -9.82 -24.39 0.31
CA HIS A 544 -10.98 -23.52 0.55
C HIS A 544 -10.51 -22.07 0.73
N GLY A 545 -11.40 -21.11 0.47
CA GLY A 545 -11.12 -19.67 0.58
C GLY A 545 -10.62 -19.04 -0.72
N LYS A 546 -10.19 -17.78 -0.67
CA LYS A 546 -9.79 -16.99 -1.85
C LYS A 546 -8.69 -17.68 -2.67
N TRP A 547 -7.70 -18.22 -1.99
CA TRP A 547 -6.54 -18.88 -2.60
C TRP A 547 -6.73 -20.39 -2.73
N ALA A 548 -7.99 -20.85 -2.82
CA ALA A 548 -8.29 -22.25 -2.98
C ALA A 548 -7.69 -22.79 -4.29
N VAL A 549 -7.07 -23.97 -4.20
CA VAL A 549 -6.54 -24.72 -5.32
C VAL A 549 -7.17 -26.09 -5.28
N THR A 550 -7.90 -26.43 -6.35
CA THR A 550 -8.63 -27.69 -6.42
C THR A 550 -7.67 -28.86 -6.64
N TYR A 551 -8.15 -30.09 -6.44
CA TYR A 551 -7.33 -31.28 -6.70
C TYR A 551 -7.06 -31.49 -8.20
N GLU A 552 -7.92 -30.96 -9.06
CA GLU A 552 -7.71 -30.92 -10.51
C GLU A 552 -6.59 -29.93 -10.88
N GLU A 553 -6.49 -28.80 -10.18
CA GLU A 553 -5.41 -27.83 -10.40
C GLU A 553 -4.07 -28.30 -9.79
N TRP A 554 -4.11 -28.98 -8.64
CA TRP A 554 -2.94 -29.48 -7.94
C TRP A 554 -3.26 -30.76 -7.15
N SER A 555 -2.84 -31.90 -7.69
CA SER A 555 -3.15 -33.23 -7.17
C SER A 555 -2.40 -33.58 -5.89
N GLU A 556 -1.22 -33.01 -5.70
CA GLU A 556 -0.32 -33.33 -4.59
C GLU A 556 -0.75 -32.61 -3.31
N GLU A 557 -0.36 -33.14 -2.15
CA GLU A 557 -0.73 -32.54 -0.86
C GLU A 557 0.18 -31.38 -0.43
N GLU A 558 1.34 -31.24 -1.07
CA GLU A 558 2.34 -30.23 -0.76
C GLU A 558 2.84 -29.55 -2.05
N TYR A 559 3.17 -28.26 -1.93
CA TYR A 559 3.93 -27.53 -2.94
C TYR A 559 5.44 -27.83 -2.81
N PRO A 560 6.21 -27.72 -3.90
CA PRO A 560 7.67 -27.73 -3.81
C PRO A 560 8.16 -26.56 -2.94
N THR A 561 9.41 -26.62 -2.48
CA THR A 561 10.00 -25.50 -1.73
C THR A 561 10.04 -24.25 -2.60
N TYR A 562 9.45 -23.15 -2.11
CA TYR A 562 9.38 -21.90 -2.85
C TYR A 562 9.58 -20.68 -1.94
N ALA A 563 10.14 -19.60 -2.46
CA ALA A 563 10.27 -18.34 -1.73
C ALA A 563 8.98 -17.52 -1.84
N ASN A 564 8.53 -16.90 -0.76
CA ASN A 564 7.35 -16.04 -0.75
C ASN A 564 7.45 -14.87 -1.77
N GLY A 565 6.30 -14.46 -2.29
CA GLY A 565 6.12 -13.37 -3.28
C GLY A 565 6.78 -12.00 -3.04
N PRO A 566 6.99 -11.47 -1.81
CA PRO A 566 7.63 -10.17 -1.57
C PRO A 566 8.96 -9.94 -2.28
N GLY A 567 9.69 -11.02 -2.50
CA GLY A 567 10.83 -11.01 -3.39
C GLY A 567 11.82 -12.11 -3.10
N TYR A 568 12.48 -12.54 -4.16
CA TYR A 568 13.44 -13.63 -4.14
C TYR A 568 14.50 -13.41 -5.22
N ILE A 569 15.64 -14.06 -5.08
CA ILE A 569 16.79 -13.97 -5.98
C ILE A 569 17.10 -15.36 -6.51
N VAL A 570 17.28 -15.47 -7.83
CA VAL A 570 17.79 -16.67 -8.50
C VAL A 570 19.09 -16.36 -9.24
N SER A 571 19.96 -17.35 -9.40
CA SER A 571 21.14 -17.24 -10.26
C SER A 571 20.78 -17.26 -11.75
N SER A 572 21.66 -16.67 -12.57
CA SER A 572 21.49 -16.58 -14.02
C SER A 572 21.29 -17.93 -14.72
N ASP A 573 21.90 -19.01 -14.25
CA ASP A 573 21.75 -20.35 -14.83
C ASP A 573 20.35 -20.94 -14.61
N ILE A 574 19.74 -20.72 -13.45
CA ILE A 574 18.34 -21.07 -13.17
C ILE A 574 17.42 -20.27 -14.09
N ALA A 575 17.62 -18.95 -14.20
CA ALA A 575 16.82 -18.11 -15.09
C ALA A 575 16.97 -18.53 -16.56
N GLN A 576 18.18 -18.87 -17.00
CA GLN A 576 18.42 -19.42 -18.35
C GLN A 576 17.68 -20.74 -18.57
N PHE A 577 17.70 -21.64 -17.58
CA PHE A 577 16.96 -22.90 -17.64
C PHE A 577 15.45 -22.67 -17.80
N ILE A 578 14.88 -21.75 -17.01
CA ILE A 578 13.46 -21.38 -17.09
C ILE A 578 13.11 -20.88 -18.49
N VAL A 579 13.90 -19.93 -19.01
CA VAL A 579 13.69 -19.34 -20.34
C VAL A 579 13.79 -20.39 -21.45
N SER A 580 14.80 -21.26 -21.40
CA SER A 580 14.97 -22.32 -22.40
C SER A 580 13.83 -23.34 -22.36
N ASN A 581 13.44 -23.83 -21.19
CA ASN A 581 12.34 -24.81 -21.07
C ASN A 581 10.98 -24.19 -21.41
N PHE A 582 10.78 -22.90 -21.13
CA PHE A 582 9.59 -22.19 -21.58
C PHE A 582 9.49 -22.17 -23.11
N LYS A 583 10.60 -21.84 -23.79
CA LYS A 583 10.68 -21.82 -25.26
C LYS A 583 10.42 -23.18 -25.90
N GLU A 584 10.84 -24.24 -25.23
CA GLU A 584 10.63 -25.63 -25.67
C GLU A 584 9.26 -26.20 -25.26
N HIS A 585 8.36 -25.38 -24.70
CA HIS A 585 7.05 -25.80 -24.18
C HIS A 585 7.12 -26.93 -23.12
N ARG A 586 8.24 -27.04 -22.41
CA ARG A 586 8.49 -28.04 -21.37
C ARG A 586 8.20 -27.55 -19.95
N LEU A 587 8.03 -26.23 -19.78
CA LEU A 587 7.83 -25.61 -18.49
C LEU A 587 6.36 -25.69 -18.07
N LYS A 588 6.07 -26.35 -16.94
CA LYS A 588 4.73 -26.36 -16.35
C LYS A 588 4.43 -25.00 -15.73
N LEU A 589 3.33 -24.36 -16.14
CA LEU A 589 2.87 -23.09 -15.59
C LEU A 589 1.80 -23.31 -14.53
N PHE A 590 1.82 -22.49 -13.49
CA PHE A 590 0.81 -22.45 -12.45
C PHE A 590 0.46 -20.99 -12.08
N LYS A 591 -0.78 -20.75 -11.65
CA LYS A 591 -1.31 -19.38 -11.46
C LYS A 591 -0.58 -18.59 -10.38
N MET A 592 -0.07 -19.26 -9.34
CA MET A 592 0.78 -18.64 -8.30
C MET A 592 2.23 -18.61 -8.79
N GLU A 593 2.79 -17.41 -8.95
CA GLU A 593 4.09 -17.23 -9.61
C GLU A 593 5.26 -17.67 -8.72
N ASP A 594 5.12 -17.50 -7.42
CA ASP A 594 6.10 -17.89 -6.42
C ASP A 594 6.20 -19.42 -6.31
N VAL A 595 5.06 -20.11 -6.28
CA VAL A 595 4.99 -21.57 -6.39
C VAL A 595 5.57 -22.04 -7.72
N SER A 596 5.24 -21.37 -8.83
CA SER A 596 5.80 -21.71 -10.15
C SER A 596 7.32 -21.62 -10.17
N MET A 597 7.89 -20.56 -9.58
CA MET A 597 9.35 -20.44 -9.44
C MET A 597 9.93 -21.61 -8.62
N GLY A 598 9.28 -22.01 -7.52
CA GLY A 598 9.66 -23.19 -6.74
C GLY A 598 9.70 -24.47 -7.56
N MET A 599 8.65 -24.72 -8.36
CA MET A 599 8.58 -25.89 -9.26
C MET A 599 9.75 -25.90 -10.25
N TRP A 600 10.05 -24.76 -10.86
CA TRP A 600 11.11 -24.67 -11.87
C TRP A 600 12.50 -24.83 -11.26
N VAL A 601 12.72 -24.27 -10.07
CA VAL A 601 13.97 -24.44 -9.32
C VAL A 601 14.15 -25.88 -8.86
N GLU A 602 13.09 -26.55 -8.41
CA GLU A 602 13.12 -27.98 -8.06
C GLU A 602 13.48 -28.85 -9.26
N GLN A 603 12.87 -28.57 -10.42
CA GLN A 603 13.21 -29.26 -11.66
C GLN A 603 14.69 -29.04 -12.04
N PHE A 604 15.20 -27.81 -11.95
CA PHE A 604 16.61 -27.51 -12.20
C PHE A 604 17.54 -28.22 -11.20
N ASN A 605 17.16 -28.25 -9.92
CA ASN A 605 17.92 -28.85 -8.83
C ASN A 605 18.20 -30.35 -9.04
N SER A 606 17.33 -31.03 -9.79
CA SER A 606 17.51 -32.43 -10.19
C SER A 606 18.69 -32.64 -11.15
N SER A 607 19.10 -31.59 -11.87
CA SER A 607 20.23 -31.60 -12.81
C SER A 607 21.50 -30.98 -12.23
N ARG A 608 21.37 -29.90 -11.44
CA ARG A 608 22.48 -29.19 -10.81
C ARG A 608 22.07 -28.72 -9.42
N PRO A 609 22.84 -29.01 -8.36
CA PRO A 609 22.48 -28.62 -7.00
C PRO A 609 22.29 -27.11 -6.83
N VAL A 610 21.17 -26.74 -6.22
CA VAL A 610 20.79 -25.36 -5.87
C VAL A 610 20.96 -25.13 -4.38
N GLU A 611 21.58 -24.01 -4.02
CA GLU A 611 21.67 -23.54 -2.64
C GLU A 611 20.43 -22.70 -2.29
N TYR A 612 19.54 -23.28 -1.47
CA TYR A 612 18.37 -22.58 -0.94
C TYR A 612 18.77 -21.78 0.31
N VAL A 613 18.63 -20.46 0.27
CA VAL A 613 18.95 -19.57 1.39
C VAL A 613 17.66 -18.96 1.93
N HIS A 614 17.22 -19.44 3.08
CA HIS A 614 16.04 -18.93 3.78
C HIS A 614 16.39 -17.73 4.67
N SER A 615 15.59 -16.66 4.60
CA SER A 615 15.69 -15.52 5.52
C SER A 615 14.34 -14.83 5.74
N LEU A 616 13.94 -14.73 7.00
CA LEU A 616 12.75 -13.96 7.44
C LEU A 616 12.90 -12.45 7.21
N LYS A 617 14.11 -11.96 6.92
CA LYS A 617 14.34 -10.57 6.55
C LYS A 617 13.75 -10.21 5.19
N PHE A 618 13.40 -11.19 4.37
CA PHE A 618 12.45 -11.00 3.27
C PHE A 618 11.03 -10.95 3.86
N CYS A 619 10.66 -9.80 4.42
CA CYS A 619 9.46 -9.65 5.23
C CYS A 619 8.20 -9.67 4.37
N GLN A 620 7.29 -10.60 4.65
CA GLN A 620 6.06 -10.79 3.88
C GLN A 620 4.87 -9.94 4.32
N PHE A 621 4.84 -9.53 5.58
CA PHE A 621 3.67 -8.91 6.22
C PHE A 621 4.03 -7.52 6.77
N GLY A 622 4.38 -6.59 5.88
CA GLY A 622 4.75 -5.23 6.28
C GLY A 622 6.25 -5.08 6.43
N CYS A 623 6.70 -4.76 7.65
CA CYS A 623 8.09 -4.43 7.93
C CYS A 623 8.53 -4.92 9.31
N ILE A 624 9.77 -5.41 9.40
CA ILE A 624 10.44 -5.82 10.64
C ILE A 624 11.79 -5.10 10.77
N GLU A 625 12.37 -5.04 11.97
CA GLU A 625 13.71 -4.46 12.12
C GLU A 625 14.77 -5.20 11.29
N ASP A 626 15.69 -4.44 10.67
CA ASP A 626 16.75 -4.98 9.82
C ASP A 626 16.26 -5.86 8.66
N TYR A 627 15.07 -5.55 8.14
CA TYR A 627 14.53 -6.15 6.91
C TYR A 627 15.52 -6.07 5.74
N TYR A 628 15.45 -7.02 4.80
CA TYR A 628 16.07 -6.97 3.48
C TYR A 628 15.08 -6.44 2.45
N THR A 629 13.86 -6.96 2.51
CA THR A 629 12.69 -6.43 1.83
C THR A 629 11.56 -6.23 2.84
N ALA A 630 10.74 -5.21 2.61
CA ALA A 630 9.51 -4.97 3.37
C ALA A 630 8.36 -4.86 2.38
N HIS A 631 7.41 -5.78 2.46
CA HIS A 631 6.26 -5.90 1.57
C HIS A 631 5.06 -5.05 2.03
N TYR A 632 4.07 -4.84 1.17
CA TYR A 632 2.87 -4.05 1.46
C TYR A 632 3.18 -2.62 1.97
N GLN A 633 4.20 -1.98 1.39
CA GLN A 633 4.57 -0.61 1.69
C GLN A 633 3.92 0.34 0.70
N SER A 634 3.08 1.25 1.20
CA SER A 634 2.54 2.32 0.38
C SER A 634 3.62 3.29 -0.13
N PRO A 635 3.30 4.12 -1.15
CA PRO A 635 4.17 5.18 -1.63
C PRO A 635 4.79 6.07 -0.53
N ARG A 636 3.98 6.44 0.47
CA ARG A 636 4.41 7.27 1.59
C ARG A 636 5.34 6.51 2.55
N GLN A 637 5.05 5.23 2.83
CA GLN A 637 5.91 4.39 3.66
C GLN A 637 7.26 4.17 2.99
N MET A 638 7.30 3.86 1.70
CA MET A 638 8.56 3.69 0.97
C MET A 638 9.46 4.93 1.07
N THR A 639 8.88 6.10 0.84
CA THR A 639 9.60 7.37 0.93
C THR A 639 10.08 7.63 2.37
N CYS A 640 9.24 7.37 3.37
CA CYS A 640 9.61 7.49 4.78
C CYS A 640 10.76 6.55 5.16
N MET A 641 10.70 5.27 4.75
CA MET A 641 11.74 4.28 5.01
C MET A 641 13.07 4.68 4.37
N TRP A 642 13.02 5.23 3.15
CA TRP A 642 14.18 5.81 2.49
C TRP A 642 14.79 6.96 3.27
N HIS A 643 13.99 7.93 3.71
CA HIS A 643 14.49 9.05 4.50
C HIS A 643 15.13 8.59 5.81
N LYS A 644 14.50 7.65 6.54
CA LYS A 644 15.08 7.08 7.76
C LYS A 644 16.41 6.38 7.48
N LEU A 645 16.48 5.57 6.42
CA LEU A 645 17.71 4.88 6.04
C LEU A 645 18.83 5.86 5.67
N GLN A 646 18.54 6.93 4.94
CA GLN A 646 19.52 7.95 4.57
C GLN A 646 20.03 8.76 5.77
N HIS A 647 19.14 9.21 6.67
CA HIS A 647 19.51 10.09 7.78
C HIS A 647 20.06 9.35 8.99
N GLN A 648 19.42 8.24 9.35
CA GLN A 648 19.73 7.51 10.59
C GLN A 648 20.66 6.32 10.36
N ARG A 649 20.92 5.97 9.09
CA ARG A 649 21.70 4.79 8.68
C ARG A 649 21.19 3.49 9.30
N LYS A 650 19.91 3.45 9.66
CA LYS A 650 19.24 2.30 10.27
C LYS A 650 18.00 1.92 9.45
N PRO A 651 17.80 0.62 9.19
CA PRO A 651 16.62 0.10 8.50
C PRO A 651 15.42 0.05 9.46
N LEU A 652 14.71 1.17 9.57
CA LEU A 652 13.56 1.32 10.46
C LEU A 652 12.24 1.37 9.69
N CYS A 653 11.24 0.68 10.22
CA CYS A 653 9.89 0.69 9.68
C CYS A 653 9.20 2.05 9.84
N CYS A 654 8.24 2.32 8.97
CA CYS A 654 7.33 3.46 9.07
C CYS A 654 5.96 2.97 9.52
N ASN A 655 5.39 3.61 10.54
CA ASN A 655 4.15 3.24 11.23
C ASN A 655 4.23 1.98 12.13
N MET A 656 5.18 1.96 13.06
CA MET A 656 4.97 1.23 14.32
C MET A 656 4.63 2.23 15.41
N ARG A 657 3.33 2.57 15.51
CA ARG A 657 2.66 2.98 16.75
C ARG A 657 1.16 3.02 16.55
#